data_AF-A0AA42YPM4-F1
#
_entry.id   AF-A0AA42YPM4-F1
#
_cell.length_a   1.000
_cell.length_b   1.000
_cell.length_c   1.000
_cell.angle_alpha   90.00
_cell.angle_beta   90.00
_cell.angle_gamma   90.00
#
_symmetry.space_group_name_H-M   'P 1'
#
loop_
_entity.id
_entity.type
_entity.pdbx_description
1 polymer ?
#
loop_
_entity_poly.entity_id
_entity_poly.type
_entity_poly.pdbx_seq_one_letter_code
_entity_poly.pdbx_strand_id
1 'polypeptide(L)'
;MNERLPSIVVTGASGFIGRHFVIAVSEKLRLFCIARRSQKEVGIPYHDNIHWLQVDITNRKDLIDVFNYIKDQGGADYVLHLAGYYDFTLKENPAYEQINITGTRYILEMSKLLGIKRFIFSSSVAACKFPPHGKALTEESPVDADFPYARSKRSAEKMIREYSEVFPCSIVRLAAVYSDWCEYPMLYMLLKYWLSGNKVMSRIVTGYGESAVPYIHIKDLIKLFLRIIEISDILPRLAIYNASPQGSVSHNELFEAVTRYYYGHGFKPFRVSKLPAYLGLAIISFSGWLNSKKTLEQPWMADCIDKKLSVNASATYDALGWKPTPRYHILRRLLILTEKVTSHPNEWAFRNEILLQRIIYRKSTTIYDILTELRESLVEKIVEEIMTPEYGQRFPNYRKMDPETLKWYITLNYQMVTATVRSRDRSIIPAYAREIAYKRHFDGFGAKEVRDLWMLIGNTMKESLLTRPELKDSKQRVDDYIILTSQLAADEFEDTYEILEDQSPEPYASMKEVERVTSIENLKKIVRQLEGSCSHSLTNCASADVSFKDYGVMIKLRNQVSYPSTFDQAMIKAMGNKDALNKKEKVENWAKHVKPRYKITSTPCIHFLSGRIASPEECSGDYMCHHCAVHKLLNEESRLEITDKPEYKNVSGYKMIEDYYYYFGHSWVNIEKFRRVRIGIDDFISKILGPVDEINLPPVGTVMKRTEIGCILTRNDKKAPIQSPMSGTVCAVNDKVKKNPELVHDDPYHEGWLYMLDSENLKPELEGLYFGRECFQWMEKEGQNLYKLMGPRYEQLSATGGELVDDIFGEFPKISWNLLLRTFFHTTEKR
;
A
#
# COMPACT_ATOMS: atom_id res chain seq x y z
N MET A 1 -27.26 -5.77 -27.11
CA MET A 1 -26.92 -7.01 -26.39
C MET A 1 -25.85 -6.63 -25.39
N ASN A 2 -26.08 -6.79 -24.08
CA ASN A 2 -25.03 -6.57 -23.07
C ASN A 2 -24.05 -7.74 -23.19
N GLU A 3 -23.02 -7.60 -24.00
CA GLU A 3 -21.97 -8.62 -24.10
C GLU A 3 -21.20 -8.67 -22.79
N ARG A 4 -21.34 -9.79 -22.09
CA ARG A 4 -20.59 -10.13 -20.89
C ARG A 4 -19.09 -10.03 -21.20
N LEU A 5 -18.34 -9.30 -20.36
CA LEU A 5 -16.87 -9.19 -20.51
C LEU A 5 -16.23 -10.58 -20.63
N PRO A 6 -15.18 -10.74 -21.45
CA PRO A 6 -14.46 -12.00 -21.55
C PRO A 6 -13.86 -12.35 -20.18
N SER A 7 -13.93 -13.62 -19.85
CA SER A 7 -13.56 -14.14 -18.53
C SER A 7 -12.25 -14.93 -18.60
N ILE A 8 -11.36 -14.75 -17.62
CA ILE A 8 -10.05 -15.39 -17.61
C ILE A 8 -9.64 -15.87 -16.23
N VAL A 9 -9.16 -17.10 -16.14
CA VAL A 9 -8.49 -17.61 -14.94
C VAL A 9 -7.01 -17.24 -15.02
N VAL A 10 -6.47 -16.61 -13.98
CA VAL A 10 -5.04 -16.24 -13.91
C VAL A 10 -4.41 -17.00 -12.74
N THR A 11 -3.60 -18.03 -13.03
CA THR A 11 -2.81 -18.68 -11.98
C THR A 11 -1.52 -17.91 -11.75
N GLY A 12 -1.04 -17.90 -10.51
CA GLY A 12 0.15 -17.10 -10.17
C GLY A 12 -0.15 -15.60 -10.18
N ALA A 13 -1.41 -15.20 -9.98
CA ALA A 13 -1.86 -13.81 -9.98
C ALA A 13 -1.10 -12.92 -8.97
N SER A 14 -0.62 -13.50 -7.88
CA SER A 14 0.21 -12.78 -6.89
C SER A 14 1.65 -12.49 -7.36
N GLY A 15 2.15 -13.20 -8.38
CA GLY A 15 3.52 -13.12 -8.88
C GLY A 15 3.84 -11.78 -9.56
N PHE A 16 5.12 -11.58 -9.91
CA PHE A 16 5.56 -10.37 -10.61
C PHE A 16 4.74 -10.11 -11.89
N ILE A 17 4.65 -11.10 -12.78
CA ILE A 17 3.90 -10.96 -14.03
C ILE A 17 2.39 -10.88 -13.75
N GLY A 18 1.89 -11.75 -12.88
CA GLY A 18 0.47 -11.86 -12.55
C GLY A 18 -0.13 -10.56 -12.03
N ARG A 19 0.51 -9.90 -11.06
CA ARG A 19 -0.01 -8.64 -10.49
C ARG A 19 -0.07 -7.53 -11.52
N HIS A 20 0.94 -7.43 -12.40
CA HIS A 20 0.97 -6.42 -13.44
C HIS A 20 -0.09 -6.71 -14.51
N PHE A 21 -0.33 -7.98 -14.84
CA PHE A 21 -1.41 -8.38 -15.74
C PHE A 21 -2.78 -8.04 -15.16
N VAL A 22 -3.06 -8.48 -13.93
CA VAL A 22 -4.35 -8.25 -13.23
C VAL A 22 -4.68 -6.77 -13.14
N ILE A 23 -3.74 -5.93 -12.71
CA ILE A 23 -3.93 -4.48 -12.62
C ILE A 23 -4.19 -3.85 -14.00
N ALA A 24 -3.52 -4.32 -15.05
CA ALA A 24 -3.63 -3.72 -16.37
C ALA A 24 -4.92 -4.08 -17.13
N VAL A 25 -5.66 -5.10 -16.68
CA VAL A 25 -6.80 -5.66 -17.44
C VAL A 25 -8.09 -5.74 -16.64
N SER A 26 -8.10 -5.29 -15.38
CA SER A 26 -9.28 -5.37 -14.50
C SER A 26 -10.52 -4.68 -15.06
N GLU A 27 -10.35 -3.62 -15.84
CA GLU A 27 -11.45 -2.91 -16.51
C GLU A 27 -11.95 -3.63 -17.78
N LYS A 28 -11.14 -4.54 -18.34
CA LYS A 28 -11.38 -5.16 -19.66
C LYS A 28 -11.84 -6.60 -19.60
N LEU A 29 -11.51 -7.30 -18.51
CA LEU A 29 -11.73 -8.73 -18.36
C LEU A 29 -12.31 -9.02 -16.98
N ARG A 30 -13.16 -10.04 -16.93
CA ARG A 30 -13.55 -10.66 -15.67
C ARG A 30 -12.46 -11.65 -15.25
N LEU A 31 -11.84 -11.41 -14.10
CA LEU A 31 -10.62 -12.08 -13.65
C LEU A 31 -10.93 -13.05 -12.51
N PHE A 32 -10.59 -14.32 -12.68
CA PHE A 32 -10.53 -15.32 -11.60
C PHE A 32 -9.08 -15.57 -11.23
N CYS A 33 -8.59 -14.84 -10.22
CA CYS A 33 -7.19 -14.80 -9.81
C CYS A 33 -6.88 -15.91 -8.81
N ILE A 34 -6.14 -16.95 -9.23
CA ILE A 34 -5.71 -18.04 -8.36
C ILE A 34 -4.30 -17.76 -7.85
N ALA A 35 -4.15 -17.63 -6.52
CA ALA A 35 -2.87 -17.35 -5.89
C ALA A 35 -2.79 -17.85 -4.44
N ARG A 36 -1.58 -18.17 -3.96
CA ARG A 36 -1.36 -18.53 -2.54
C ARG A 36 -1.42 -17.35 -1.57
N ARG A 37 -1.16 -16.13 -2.08
CA ARG A 37 -1.13 -14.89 -1.30
C ARG A 37 -2.47 -14.19 -1.40
N SER A 38 -2.87 -13.47 -0.36
CA SER A 38 -4.06 -12.62 -0.42
C SER A 38 -3.83 -11.44 -1.37
N GLN A 39 -4.93 -10.87 -1.88
CA GLN A 39 -4.90 -9.69 -2.74
C GLN A 39 -4.25 -8.49 -2.04
N LYS A 40 -4.56 -8.31 -0.75
CA LYS A 40 -4.00 -7.28 0.13
C LYS A 40 -2.49 -7.43 0.29
N GLU A 41 -1.98 -8.65 0.53
CA GLU A 41 -0.54 -8.91 0.70
C GLU A 41 0.28 -8.49 -0.53
N VAL A 42 -0.32 -8.54 -1.73
CA VAL A 42 0.35 -8.17 -2.98
C VAL A 42 0.05 -6.77 -3.49
N GLY A 43 -0.77 -6.00 -2.75
CA GLY A 43 -1.07 -4.60 -3.06
C GLY A 43 -1.86 -4.42 -4.37
N ILE A 44 -2.70 -5.39 -4.73
CA ILE A 44 -3.60 -5.25 -5.89
C ILE A 44 -4.87 -4.53 -5.42
N PRO A 45 -5.26 -3.38 -6.01
CA PRO A 45 -6.49 -2.68 -5.65
C PRO A 45 -7.73 -3.55 -5.82
N TYR A 46 -8.76 -3.28 -5.04
CA TYR A 46 -10.06 -3.93 -5.23
C TYR A 46 -10.71 -3.47 -6.54
N HIS A 47 -11.41 -4.38 -7.19
CA HIS A 47 -12.17 -4.10 -8.42
C HIS A 47 -13.24 -5.18 -8.59
N ASP A 48 -14.45 -4.81 -9.02
CA ASP A 48 -15.59 -5.73 -9.10
C ASP A 48 -15.35 -6.92 -10.03
N ASN A 49 -14.60 -6.69 -11.11
CA ASN A 49 -14.18 -7.73 -12.04
C ASN A 49 -13.11 -8.69 -11.50
N ILE A 50 -12.52 -8.45 -10.32
CA ILE A 50 -11.48 -9.30 -9.73
C ILE A 50 -12.10 -10.24 -8.69
N HIS A 51 -12.13 -11.52 -9.01
CA HIS A 51 -12.40 -12.59 -8.06
C HIS A 51 -11.07 -13.18 -7.58
N TRP A 52 -10.68 -12.89 -6.34
CA TRP A 52 -9.44 -13.41 -5.75
C TRP A 52 -9.66 -14.73 -5.03
N LEU A 53 -9.05 -15.80 -5.53
CA LEU A 53 -9.22 -17.17 -5.06
C LEU A 53 -7.90 -17.64 -4.43
N GLN A 54 -7.82 -17.58 -3.10
CA GLN A 54 -6.61 -17.90 -2.37
C GLN A 54 -6.44 -19.43 -2.20
N VAL A 55 -5.65 -20.05 -3.07
CA VAL A 55 -5.47 -21.51 -3.11
C VAL A 55 -4.05 -21.90 -3.55
N ASP A 56 -3.58 -23.06 -3.09
CA ASP A 56 -2.38 -23.71 -3.62
C ASP A 56 -2.75 -24.65 -4.76
N ILE A 57 -2.15 -24.46 -5.93
CA ILE A 57 -2.43 -25.30 -7.11
C ILE A 57 -1.98 -26.75 -6.95
N THR A 58 -1.24 -27.08 -5.90
CA THR A 58 -0.86 -28.46 -5.56
C THR A 58 -1.93 -29.19 -4.76
N ASN A 59 -2.90 -28.47 -4.17
CA ASN A 59 -4.03 -29.08 -3.49
C ASN A 59 -5.18 -29.31 -4.48
N ARG A 60 -5.34 -30.58 -4.89
CA ARG A 60 -6.36 -30.97 -5.86
C ARG A 60 -7.79 -30.78 -5.34
N LYS A 61 -8.04 -31.01 -4.04
CA LYS A 61 -9.38 -30.92 -3.45
C LYS A 61 -9.89 -29.49 -3.53
N ASP A 62 -9.09 -28.55 -3.05
CA ASP A 62 -9.46 -27.12 -3.05
C ASP A 62 -9.59 -26.56 -4.47
N LEU A 63 -8.80 -27.09 -5.43
CA LEU A 63 -8.93 -26.72 -6.84
C LEU A 63 -10.26 -27.16 -7.46
N ILE A 64 -10.76 -28.35 -7.12
CA ILE A 64 -12.07 -28.83 -7.59
C ILE A 64 -13.14 -27.84 -7.14
N ASP A 65 -13.08 -27.43 -5.86
CA ASP A 65 -13.98 -26.42 -5.35
C ASP A 65 -13.83 -25.16 -6.20
N VAL A 66 -12.62 -24.55 -6.25
CA VAL A 66 -12.33 -23.30 -6.99
C VAL A 66 -12.93 -23.29 -8.40
N PHE A 67 -12.80 -24.38 -9.14
CA PHE A 67 -13.32 -24.46 -10.50
C PHE A 67 -14.84 -24.69 -10.59
N ASN A 68 -15.46 -25.35 -9.61
CA ASN A 68 -16.92 -25.40 -9.50
C ASN A 68 -17.49 -23.99 -9.30
N TYR A 69 -16.89 -23.15 -8.48
CA TYR A 69 -17.31 -21.74 -8.36
C TYR A 69 -17.17 -20.99 -9.66
N ILE A 70 -16.03 -21.11 -10.32
CA ILE A 70 -15.82 -20.41 -11.60
C ILE A 70 -16.92 -20.83 -12.59
N LYS A 71 -17.29 -22.11 -12.60
CA LYS A 71 -18.39 -22.64 -13.41
C LYS A 71 -19.75 -22.06 -12.98
N ASP A 72 -20.08 -22.03 -11.69
CA ASP A 72 -21.33 -21.49 -11.15
C ASP A 72 -21.45 -19.98 -11.39
N GLN A 73 -20.33 -19.29 -11.42
CA GLN A 73 -20.19 -17.89 -11.81
C GLN A 73 -20.28 -17.67 -13.33
N GLY A 74 -20.59 -18.72 -14.09
CA GLY A 74 -20.85 -18.71 -15.51
C GLY A 74 -19.63 -18.98 -16.40
N GLY A 75 -18.57 -19.59 -15.85
CA GLY A 75 -17.41 -20.09 -16.59
C GLY A 75 -16.27 -19.08 -16.80
N ALA A 76 -15.21 -19.57 -17.47
CA ALA A 76 -14.09 -18.77 -17.95
C ALA A 76 -13.83 -19.04 -19.43
N ASP A 77 -13.55 -18.00 -20.23
CA ASP A 77 -13.18 -18.13 -21.64
C ASP A 77 -11.70 -18.53 -21.81
N TYR A 78 -10.83 -18.04 -20.93
CA TYR A 78 -9.38 -18.19 -21.07
C TYR A 78 -8.72 -18.64 -19.78
N VAL A 79 -7.54 -19.25 -19.89
CA VAL A 79 -6.66 -19.52 -18.75
C VAL A 79 -5.28 -18.96 -19.06
N LEU A 80 -4.77 -18.07 -18.21
CA LEU A 80 -3.38 -17.60 -18.23
C LEU A 80 -2.63 -18.24 -17.06
N HIS A 81 -1.80 -19.22 -17.37
CA HIS A 81 -1.06 -19.99 -16.38
C HIS A 81 0.34 -19.41 -16.13
N LEU A 82 0.46 -18.56 -15.10
CA LEU A 82 1.73 -17.95 -14.66
C LEU A 82 2.31 -18.59 -13.40
N ALA A 83 1.57 -19.49 -12.76
CA ALA A 83 2.07 -20.20 -11.59
C ALA A 83 3.29 -21.06 -11.97
N GLY A 84 4.37 -20.92 -11.21
CA GLY A 84 5.56 -21.72 -11.37
C GLY A 84 6.60 -21.38 -10.31
N TYR A 85 7.36 -22.39 -9.91
CA TYR A 85 8.54 -22.26 -9.08
C TYR A 85 9.79 -22.18 -9.95
N TYR A 86 10.69 -21.28 -9.57
CA TYR A 86 12.04 -21.20 -10.12
C TYR A 86 12.99 -20.70 -9.04
N ASP A 87 14.25 -21.13 -9.13
CA ASP A 87 15.35 -20.58 -8.36
C ASP A 87 16.64 -20.56 -9.18
N PHE A 88 17.67 -19.92 -8.64
CA PHE A 88 19.00 -19.83 -9.26
C PHE A 88 20.03 -20.76 -8.61
N THR A 89 19.57 -21.75 -7.84
CA THR A 89 20.48 -22.68 -7.15
C THR A 89 20.98 -23.80 -8.07
N LEU A 90 20.27 -24.05 -9.18
CA LEU A 90 20.42 -25.22 -10.06
C LEU A 90 20.31 -26.58 -9.34
N LYS A 91 19.89 -26.60 -8.08
CA LYS A 91 19.69 -27.83 -7.31
C LYS A 91 18.30 -28.39 -7.57
N GLU A 92 18.20 -29.71 -7.44
CA GLU A 92 16.90 -30.37 -7.43
C GLU A 92 16.07 -29.86 -6.26
N ASN A 93 14.80 -29.62 -6.52
CA ASN A 93 13.84 -29.17 -5.54
C ASN A 93 12.49 -29.84 -5.83
N PRO A 94 11.86 -30.53 -4.86
CA PRO A 94 10.53 -31.12 -5.03
C PRO A 94 9.48 -30.14 -5.56
N ALA A 95 9.64 -28.84 -5.29
CA ALA A 95 8.78 -27.79 -5.81
C ALA A 95 8.70 -27.76 -7.35
N TYR A 96 9.75 -28.16 -8.08
CA TYR A 96 9.70 -28.26 -9.54
C TYR A 96 8.67 -29.30 -10.00
N GLU A 97 8.70 -30.49 -9.40
CA GLU A 97 7.75 -31.56 -9.73
C GLU A 97 6.34 -31.24 -9.21
N GLN A 98 6.23 -30.80 -7.96
CA GLN A 98 4.94 -30.53 -7.32
C GLN A 98 4.22 -29.35 -7.99
N ILE A 99 4.90 -28.23 -8.21
CA ILE A 99 4.27 -27.00 -8.70
C ILE A 99 4.25 -26.94 -10.23
N ASN A 100 5.40 -27.12 -10.89
CA ASN A 100 5.48 -26.89 -12.35
C ASN A 100 4.93 -28.04 -13.18
N ILE A 101 4.88 -29.26 -12.63
CA ILE A 101 4.38 -30.44 -13.35
C ILE A 101 3.01 -30.83 -12.80
N THR A 102 2.93 -31.17 -11.51
CA THR A 102 1.68 -31.66 -10.92
C THR A 102 0.62 -30.56 -10.79
N GLY A 103 0.99 -29.37 -10.32
CA GLY A 103 0.08 -28.22 -10.29
C GLY A 103 -0.41 -27.80 -11.68
N THR A 104 0.47 -27.78 -12.68
CA THR A 104 0.08 -27.53 -14.09
C THR A 104 -0.92 -28.57 -14.58
N ARG A 105 -0.70 -29.85 -14.27
CA ARG A 105 -1.62 -30.95 -14.63
C ARG A 105 -3.01 -30.73 -14.04
N TYR A 106 -3.10 -30.39 -12.75
CA TYR A 106 -4.40 -30.13 -12.12
C TYR A 106 -5.11 -28.94 -12.76
N ILE A 107 -4.41 -27.84 -13.05
CA ILE A 107 -5.03 -26.70 -13.73
C ILE A 107 -5.52 -27.07 -15.13
N LEU A 108 -4.78 -27.89 -15.89
CA LEU A 108 -5.22 -28.39 -17.19
C LEU A 108 -6.45 -29.31 -17.09
N GLU A 109 -6.46 -30.23 -16.12
CA GLU A 109 -7.62 -31.10 -15.83
C GLU A 109 -8.86 -30.27 -15.50
N MET A 110 -8.73 -29.29 -14.60
CA MET A 110 -9.85 -28.44 -14.22
C MET A 110 -10.31 -27.52 -15.37
N SER A 111 -9.39 -27.08 -16.22
CA SER A 111 -9.70 -26.27 -17.41
C SER A 111 -10.59 -27.01 -18.41
N LYS A 112 -10.51 -28.36 -18.48
CA LYS A 112 -11.42 -29.17 -19.30
C LYS A 112 -12.89 -28.97 -18.90
N LEU A 113 -13.16 -28.75 -17.62
CA LEU A 113 -14.52 -28.60 -17.08
C LEU A 113 -15.18 -27.27 -17.46
N LEU A 114 -14.39 -26.27 -17.86
CA LEU A 114 -14.86 -24.92 -18.17
C LEU A 114 -15.13 -24.68 -19.65
N GLY A 115 -14.68 -25.56 -20.55
CA GLY A 115 -14.87 -25.37 -22.00
C GLY A 115 -14.15 -24.13 -22.55
N ILE A 116 -12.92 -23.87 -22.07
CA ILE A 116 -12.16 -22.67 -22.40
C ILE A 116 -11.86 -22.54 -23.90
N LYS A 117 -11.84 -21.31 -24.41
CA LYS A 117 -11.43 -20.97 -25.78
C LYS A 117 -9.93 -21.13 -25.98
N ARG A 118 -9.13 -20.81 -24.96
CA ARG A 118 -7.67 -21.01 -25.01
C ARG A 118 -6.97 -21.05 -23.65
N PHE A 119 -5.99 -21.95 -23.57
CA PHE A 119 -5.02 -22.02 -22.48
C PHE A 119 -3.69 -21.36 -22.88
N ILE A 120 -3.21 -20.40 -22.10
CA ILE A 120 -1.97 -19.67 -22.32
C ILE A 120 -0.97 -20.06 -21.22
N PHE A 121 0.08 -20.78 -21.60
CA PHE A 121 1.11 -21.27 -20.68
C PHE A 121 2.37 -20.41 -20.72
N SER A 122 2.86 -20.00 -19.55
CA SER A 122 4.16 -19.31 -19.46
C SER A 122 5.33 -20.30 -19.41
N SER A 123 6.14 -20.29 -20.47
CA SER A 123 7.42 -20.99 -20.56
C SER A 123 8.58 -19.99 -20.50
N SER A 124 9.79 -20.41 -20.86
CA SER A 124 10.98 -19.58 -20.76
C SER A 124 11.98 -19.87 -21.88
N VAL A 125 12.57 -18.84 -22.47
CA VAL A 125 13.65 -19.00 -23.44
C VAL A 125 14.91 -19.61 -22.80
N ALA A 126 15.09 -19.46 -21.48
CA ALA A 126 16.19 -20.06 -20.74
C ALA A 126 16.09 -21.59 -20.61
N ALA A 127 14.95 -22.18 -20.98
CA ALA A 127 14.79 -23.63 -21.02
C ALA A 127 15.32 -24.26 -22.33
N CYS A 128 15.74 -23.44 -23.30
CA CYS A 128 16.50 -23.86 -24.48
C CYS A 128 18.01 -23.75 -24.21
N LYS A 129 18.84 -24.58 -24.87
CA LYS A 129 20.29 -24.35 -24.87
C LYS A 129 20.64 -23.03 -25.56
N PHE A 130 21.81 -22.51 -25.22
CA PHE A 130 22.39 -21.39 -25.96
C PHE A 130 22.57 -21.77 -27.44
N PRO A 131 22.17 -20.92 -28.39
CA PRO A 131 22.35 -21.19 -29.80
C PRO A 131 23.85 -21.19 -30.16
N PRO A 132 24.26 -21.93 -31.21
CA PRO A 132 25.61 -21.82 -31.76
C PRO A 132 25.95 -20.39 -32.19
N HIS A 133 27.24 -20.07 -32.30
CA HIS A 133 27.70 -18.73 -32.68
C HIS A 133 27.06 -18.27 -34.01
N GLY A 134 26.52 -17.04 -34.01
CA GLY A 134 25.83 -16.45 -35.17
C GLY A 134 24.40 -16.95 -35.41
N LYS A 135 23.89 -17.88 -34.60
CA LYS A 135 22.48 -18.34 -34.65
C LYS A 135 21.65 -17.70 -33.54
N ALA A 136 20.33 -17.79 -33.68
CA ALA A 136 19.37 -17.34 -32.70
C ALA A 136 18.30 -18.42 -32.45
N LEU A 137 17.73 -18.41 -31.25
CA LEU A 137 16.60 -19.26 -30.90
C LEU A 137 15.33 -18.78 -31.61
N THR A 138 14.58 -19.71 -32.16
CA THR A 138 13.27 -19.50 -32.80
C THR A 138 12.19 -20.27 -32.01
N GLU A 139 10.93 -20.09 -32.39
CA GLU A 139 9.79 -20.81 -31.83
C GLU A 139 9.90 -22.33 -32.05
N GLU A 140 10.63 -22.75 -33.09
CA GLU A 140 10.94 -24.15 -33.42
C GLU A 140 12.07 -24.74 -32.57
N SER A 141 12.85 -23.90 -31.88
CA SER A 141 13.99 -24.38 -31.10
C SER A 141 13.54 -25.33 -29.97
N PRO A 142 14.26 -26.44 -29.73
CA PRO A 142 13.89 -27.38 -28.69
C PRO A 142 14.19 -26.82 -27.30
N VAL A 143 13.40 -27.25 -26.31
CA VAL A 143 13.57 -26.87 -24.89
C VAL A 143 14.56 -27.82 -24.23
N ASP A 144 15.80 -27.86 -24.72
CA ASP A 144 16.75 -28.95 -24.45
C ASP A 144 17.83 -28.63 -23.40
N ALA A 145 17.72 -27.50 -22.67
CA ALA A 145 18.66 -27.17 -21.59
C ALA A 145 18.56 -28.16 -20.43
N ASP A 146 19.69 -28.49 -19.82
CA ASP A 146 19.79 -29.58 -18.84
C ASP A 146 20.05 -29.07 -17.42
N PHE A 147 19.01 -28.46 -16.84
CA PHE A 147 18.98 -28.09 -15.43
C PHE A 147 17.54 -28.21 -14.89
N PRO A 148 17.31 -28.32 -13.56
CA PRO A 148 16.02 -28.69 -12.98
C PRO A 148 14.83 -27.85 -13.48
N TYR A 149 14.97 -26.52 -13.49
CA TYR A 149 13.93 -25.62 -13.99
C TYR A 149 13.62 -25.86 -15.47
N ALA A 150 14.64 -25.96 -16.33
CA ALA A 150 14.45 -26.23 -17.76
C ALA A 150 13.78 -27.59 -18.02
N ARG A 151 14.16 -28.64 -17.28
CA ARG A 151 13.50 -29.95 -17.35
C ARG A 151 12.03 -29.85 -16.96
N SER A 152 11.70 -29.12 -15.89
CA SER A 152 10.31 -28.92 -15.47
C SER A 152 9.48 -28.18 -16.54
N LYS A 153 10.04 -27.16 -17.19
CA LYS A 153 9.38 -26.42 -18.27
C LYS A 153 9.24 -27.27 -19.55
N ARG A 154 10.22 -28.11 -19.87
CA ARG A 154 10.11 -29.09 -20.98
C ARG A 154 8.98 -30.08 -20.75
N SER A 155 8.89 -30.66 -19.55
CA SER A 155 7.81 -31.59 -19.18
C SER A 155 6.43 -30.91 -19.24
N ALA A 156 6.34 -29.67 -18.76
CA ALA A 156 5.11 -28.88 -18.86
C ALA A 156 4.75 -28.56 -20.32
N GLU A 157 5.69 -28.11 -21.16
CA GLU A 157 5.42 -27.88 -22.59
C GLU A 157 4.93 -29.16 -23.29
N LYS A 158 5.51 -30.32 -23.00
CA LYS A 158 5.05 -31.60 -23.53
C LYS A 158 3.59 -31.87 -23.13
N MET A 159 3.26 -31.69 -21.85
CA MET A 159 1.89 -31.85 -21.35
C MET A 159 0.91 -30.87 -22.01
N ILE A 160 1.30 -29.61 -22.23
CA ILE A 160 0.48 -28.62 -22.92
C ILE A 160 0.23 -29.01 -24.38
N ARG A 161 1.22 -29.60 -25.06
CA ARG A 161 1.04 -30.14 -26.42
C ARG A 161 0.03 -31.28 -26.43
N GLU A 162 0.13 -32.22 -25.50
CA GLU A 162 -0.84 -33.33 -25.38
C GLU A 162 -2.27 -32.81 -25.12
N TYR A 163 -2.41 -31.79 -24.26
CA TYR A 163 -3.71 -31.16 -23.97
C TYR A 163 -4.23 -30.27 -25.09
N SER A 164 -3.38 -29.86 -26.03
CA SER A 164 -3.81 -29.09 -27.20
C SER A 164 -4.78 -29.87 -28.08
N GLU A 165 -4.80 -31.21 -28.00
CA GLU A 165 -5.82 -32.06 -28.62
C GLU A 165 -7.21 -31.90 -27.99
N VAL A 166 -7.32 -31.35 -26.78
CA VAL A 166 -8.59 -31.16 -26.07
C VAL A 166 -9.14 -29.75 -26.24
N PHE A 167 -8.32 -28.72 -26.05
CA PHE A 167 -8.68 -27.31 -26.27
C PHE A 167 -7.47 -26.53 -26.81
N PRO A 168 -7.67 -25.37 -27.48
CA PRO A 168 -6.55 -24.59 -28.01
C PRO A 168 -5.55 -24.15 -26.93
N CYS A 169 -4.26 -24.25 -27.22
CA CYS A 169 -3.15 -23.93 -26.34
C CYS A 169 -2.15 -22.96 -26.99
N SER A 170 -1.61 -22.05 -26.20
CA SER A 170 -0.50 -21.16 -26.58
C SER A 170 0.62 -21.27 -25.54
N ILE A 171 1.81 -21.65 -25.98
CA ILE A 171 3.02 -21.68 -25.17
C ILE A 171 3.79 -20.39 -25.41
N VAL A 172 3.97 -19.58 -24.37
CA VAL A 172 4.68 -18.30 -24.47
C VAL A 172 6.01 -18.40 -23.75
N ARG A 173 7.12 -18.49 -24.50
CA ARG A 173 8.49 -18.52 -23.97
C ARG A 173 8.96 -17.11 -23.66
N LEU A 174 9.09 -16.82 -22.38
CA LEU A 174 9.43 -15.49 -21.89
C LEU A 174 10.93 -15.24 -21.93
N ALA A 175 11.34 -14.09 -22.48
CA ALA A 175 12.66 -13.48 -22.27
C ALA A 175 12.83 -13.01 -20.81
N ALA A 176 13.97 -12.42 -20.46
CA ALA A 176 14.19 -11.86 -19.12
C ALA A 176 13.21 -10.69 -18.89
N VAL A 177 12.15 -10.93 -18.12
CA VAL A 177 11.09 -9.95 -17.87
C VAL A 177 11.55 -8.95 -16.81
N TYR A 178 11.49 -7.66 -17.13
CA TYR A 178 11.87 -6.59 -16.22
C TYR A 178 10.83 -5.46 -16.19
N SER A 179 10.87 -4.61 -15.17
CA SER A 179 10.06 -3.39 -15.05
C SER A 179 10.94 -2.15 -14.94
N ASP A 180 10.32 -0.97 -14.85
CA ASP A 180 11.02 0.28 -14.53
C ASP A 180 11.75 0.25 -13.16
N TRP A 181 11.47 -0.76 -12.34
CA TRP A 181 12.11 -1.02 -11.05
C TRP A 181 13.17 -2.13 -11.11
N CYS A 182 13.59 -2.53 -12.32
CA CYS A 182 14.41 -3.71 -12.60
C CYS A 182 13.63 -5.02 -12.37
N GLU A 183 13.40 -5.41 -11.11
CA GLU A 183 12.63 -6.60 -10.69
C GLU A 183 13.00 -7.91 -11.41
N TYR A 184 14.22 -7.96 -11.97
CA TYR A 184 14.86 -9.13 -12.55
C TYR A 184 16.18 -9.39 -11.81
N PRO A 185 16.29 -10.49 -11.05
CA PRO A 185 17.41 -10.73 -10.12
C PRO A 185 18.81 -10.59 -10.72
N MET A 186 19.05 -11.12 -11.94
CA MET A 186 20.37 -11.06 -12.57
C MET A 186 20.75 -9.64 -12.99
N LEU A 187 19.81 -8.87 -13.55
CA LEU A 187 20.05 -7.47 -13.90
C LEU A 187 20.24 -6.62 -12.64
N TYR A 188 19.45 -6.87 -11.58
CA TYR A 188 19.61 -6.19 -10.29
C TYR A 188 21.01 -6.36 -9.73
N MET A 189 21.54 -7.58 -9.73
CA MET A 189 22.91 -7.84 -9.29
C MET A 189 23.95 -7.02 -10.07
N LEU A 190 23.89 -7.04 -11.40
CA LEU A 190 24.83 -6.29 -12.25
C LEU A 190 24.77 -4.79 -11.94
N LEU A 191 23.57 -4.22 -11.87
CA LEU A 191 23.35 -2.81 -11.54
C LEU A 191 23.85 -2.49 -10.13
N LYS A 192 23.57 -3.35 -9.13
CA LYS A 192 24.01 -3.16 -7.75
C LYS A 192 25.54 -3.05 -7.66
N TYR A 193 26.28 -3.89 -8.39
CA TYR A 193 27.74 -3.82 -8.41
C TYR A 193 28.26 -2.61 -9.18
N TRP A 194 27.76 -2.38 -10.40
CA TRP A 194 28.20 -1.29 -11.26
C TRP A 194 27.89 0.10 -10.69
N LEU A 195 26.83 0.23 -9.90
CA LEU A 195 26.39 1.48 -9.28
C LEU A 195 26.83 1.65 -7.82
N SER A 196 27.61 0.71 -7.27
CA SER A 196 27.97 0.67 -5.84
C SER A 196 28.87 1.83 -5.34
N GLY A 197 29.40 2.67 -6.23
CA GLY A 197 30.38 3.71 -5.88
C GLY A 197 31.78 3.19 -5.52
N ASN A 198 31.95 1.86 -5.36
CA ASN A 198 33.26 1.25 -5.13
C ASN A 198 34.07 1.24 -6.43
N LYS A 199 35.22 1.93 -6.45
CA LYS A 199 36.04 2.14 -7.66
C LYS A 199 36.51 0.87 -8.37
N VAL A 200 36.63 -0.25 -7.64
CA VAL A 200 37.04 -1.54 -8.21
C VAL A 200 35.82 -2.31 -8.68
N MET A 201 34.85 -2.54 -7.79
CA MET A 201 33.67 -3.36 -8.09
C MET A 201 32.78 -2.75 -9.17
N SER A 202 32.66 -1.42 -9.20
CA SER A 202 31.87 -0.68 -10.21
C SER A 202 32.39 -0.85 -11.64
N ARG A 203 33.60 -1.39 -11.82
CA ARG A 203 34.25 -1.57 -13.12
C ARG A 203 34.36 -3.03 -13.57
N ILE A 204 33.98 -3.99 -12.74
CA ILE A 204 34.15 -5.40 -13.08
C ILE A 204 33.15 -5.82 -14.16
N VAL A 205 33.68 -6.37 -15.26
CA VAL A 205 32.91 -7.09 -16.27
C VAL A 205 33.58 -8.45 -16.48
N THR A 206 32.79 -9.52 -16.41
CA THR A 206 33.32 -10.88 -16.58
C THR A 206 33.50 -11.23 -18.06
N GLY A 207 34.56 -11.99 -18.35
CA GLY A 207 34.93 -12.39 -19.70
C GLY A 207 35.30 -11.20 -20.60
N TYR A 208 34.95 -11.33 -21.87
CA TYR A 208 35.00 -10.23 -22.84
C TYR A 208 33.80 -9.28 -22.70
N GLY A 209 32.82 -9.62 -21.85
CA GLY A 209 31.56 -8.88 -21.69
C GLY A 209 30.51 -9.26 -22.72
N GLU A 210 30.71 -10.38 -23.41
CA GLU A 210 29.84 -10.86 -24.51
C GLU A 210 28.66 -11.69 -24.01
N SER A 211 28.59 -11.98 -22.71
CA SER A 211 27.43 -12.61 -22.07
C SER A 211 26.18 -11.79 -22.38
N ALA A 212 25.19 -12.39 -23.05
CA ALA A 212 24.03 -11.66 -23.53
C ALA A 212 22.74 -12.46 -23.34
N VAL A 213 21.67 -11.77 -22.93
CA VAL A 213 20.33 -12.33 -22.80
C VAL A 213 19.29 -11.37 -23.38
N PRO A 214 18.12 -11.86 -23.81
CA PRO A 214 17.06 -11.00 -24.29
C PRO A 214 16.26 -10.46 -23.11
N TYR A 215 15.87 -9.18 -23.17
CA TYR A 215 15.09 -8.52 -22.13
C TYR A 215 13.74 -8.07 -22.69
N ILE A 216 12.65 -8.37 -21.99
CA ILE A 216 11.32 -7.86 -22.34
C ILE A 216 10.72 -7.07 -21.18
N HIS A 217 10.21 -5.88 -21.48
CA HIS A 217 9.55 -5.07 -20.47
C HIS A 217 8.15 -5.62 -20.16
N ILE A 218 7.76 -5.60 -18.89
CA ILE A 218 6.48 -6.16 -18.41
C ILE A 218 5.26 -5.59 -19.15
N LYS A 219 5.28 -4.31 -19.53
CA LYS A 219 4.19 -3.67 -20.29
C LYS A 219 4.02 -4.26 -21.69
N ASP A 220 5.11 -4.64 -22.36
CA ASP A 220 5.03 -5.28 -23.67
C ASP A 220 4.57 -6.73 -23.55
N LEU A 221 5.02 -7.43 -22.50
CA LEU A 221 4.55 -8.78 -22.23
C LEU A 221 3.03 -8.85 -22.00
N ILE A 222 2.46 -7.90 -21.24
CA ILE A 222 1.00 -7.83 -21.03
C ILE A 222 0.26 -7.59 -22.33
N LYS A 223 0.77 -6.68 -23.19
CA LYS A 223 0.18 -6.45 -24.52
C LYS A 223 0.20 -7.71 -25.37
N LEU A 224 1.26 -8.52 -25.29
CA LEU A 224 1.33 -9.79 -26.01
C LEU A 224 0.26 -10.76 -25.51
N PHE A 225 0.07 -10.91 -24.20
CA PHE A 225 -0.99 -11.78 -23.66
C PHE A 225 -2.40 -11.31 -24.07
N LEU A 226 -2.67 -10.01 -23.97
CA LEU A 226 -3.92 -9.43 -24.45
C LEU A 226 -4.12 -9.70 -25.94
N ARG A 227 -3.07 -9.57 -26.74
CA ARG A 227 -3.16 -9.85 -28.17
C ARG A 227 -3.53 -11.31 -28.44
N ILE A 228 -2.90 -12.28 -27.76
CA ILE A 228 -3.25 -13.71 -27.89
C ILE A 228 -4.72 -13.97 -27.55
N ILE A 229 -5.25 -13.26 -26.55
CA ILE A 229 -6.66 -13.35 -26.14
C ILE A 229 -7.58 -12.75 -27.23
N GLU A 230 -7.26 -11.55 -27.72
CA GLU A 230 -8.05 -10.83 -28.74
C GLU A 230 -8.21 -11.60 -30.04
N ILE A 231 -7.13 -12.21 -30.53
CA ILE A 231 -7.14 -12.97 -31.79
C ILE A 231 -7.23 -14.47 -31.56
N SER A 232 -7.83 -14.89 -30.44
CA SER A 232 -7.79 -16.30 -30.06
C SER A 232 -8.38 -17.21 -31.13
N ASP A 233 -9.48 -16.80 -31.75
CA ASP A 233 -10.26 -17.62 -32.68
C ASP A 233 -9.55 -17.92 -34.01
N ILE A 234 -8.57 -17.10 -34.42
CA ILE A 234 -7.86 -17.26 -35.70
C ILE A 234 -6.49 -17.94 -35.56
N LEU A 235 -5.99 -18.04 -34.34
CA LEU A 235 -4.70 -18.64 -34.06
C LEU A 235 -4.80 -20.17 -34.07
N PRO A 236 -3.72 -20.88 -34.42
CA PRO A 236 -3.75 -22.34 -34.52
C PRO A 236 -4.05 -22.98 -33.16
N ARG A 237 -4.52 -24.22 -33.20
CA ARG A 237 -4.89 -24.99 -32.01
C ARG A 237 -3.72 -25.12 -31.03
N LEU A 238 -2.50 -25.30 -31.54
CA LEU A 238 -1.27 -25.20 -30.77
C LEU A 238 -0.38 -24.13 -31.39
N ALA A 239 0.03 -23.15 -30.59
CA ALA A 239 0.97 -22.13 -31.00
C ALA A 239 2.10 -21.96 -29.98
N ILE A 240 3.31 -21.64 -30.46
CA ILE A 240 4.48 -21.32 -29.62
C ILE A 240 4.93 -19.92 -29.99
N TYR A 241 5.13 -19.07 -28.98
CA TYR A 241 5.51 -17.68 -29.15
C TYR A 241 6.72 -17.34 -28.29
N ASN A 242 7.70 -16.66 -28.88
CA ASN A 242 8.82 -16.06 -28.16
C ASN A 242 8.47 -14.63 -27.77
N ALA A 243 8.17 -14.40 -26.49
CA ALA A 243 7.92 -13.06 -25.96
C ALA A 243 9.27 -12.35 -25.71
N SER A 244 9.88 -11.85 -26.78
CA SER A 244 11.22 -11.26 -26.80
C SER A 244 11.37 -10.19 -27.89
N PRO A 245 12.21 -9.15 -27.67
CA PRO A 245 12.87 -8.43 -28.76
C PRO A 245 13.72 -9.34 -29.64
N GLN A 246 14.07 -8.84 -30.83
CA GLN A 246 15.05 -9.46 -31.71
C GLN A 246 16.45 -9.34 -31.09
N GLY A 247 17.23 -10.43 -31.14
CA GLY A 247 18.59 -10.48 -30.62
C GLY A 247 18.67 -10.70 -29.11
N SER A 248 19.73 -10.15 -28.52
CA SER A 248 20.00 -10.12 -27.08
C SER A 248 20.83 -8.88 -26.77
N VAL A 249 20.95 -8.52 -25.48
CA VAL A 249 21.78 -7.39 -25.05
C VAL A 249 22.91 -7.92 -24.18
N SER A 250 24.14 -7.55 -24.54
CA SER A 250 25.37 -7.98 -23.88
C SER A 250 25.66 -7.19 -22.61
N HIS A 251 26.49 -7.77 -21.73
CA HIS A 251 26.99 -7.07 -20.55
C HIS A 251 27.79 -5.82 -20.91
N ASN A 252 28.55 -5.82 -22.02
CA ASN A 252 29.25 -4.63 -22.52
C ASN A 252 28.27 -3.49 -22.84
N GLU A 253 27.21 -3.79 -23.61
CA GLU A 253 26.20 -2.78 -23.97
C GLU A 253 25.47 -2.24 -22.73
N LEU A 254 25.11 -3.12 -21.78
CA LEU A 254 24.49 -2.70 -20.51
C LEU A 254 25.44 -1.82 -19.69
N PHE A 255 26.70 -2.22 -19.55
CA PHE A 255 27.72 -1.52 -18.77
C PHE A 255 28.00 -0.12 -19.34
N GLU A 256 28.20 -0.02 -20.65
CA GLU A 256 28.43 1.25 -21.32
C GLU A 256 27.24 2.20 -21.16
N ALA A 257 26.01 1.70 -21.34
CA ALA A 257 24.81 2.50 -21.19
C ALA A 257 24.60 2.97 -19.73
N VAL A 258 24.70 2.07 -18.75
CA VAL A 258 24.55 2.38 -17.32
C VAL A 258 25.58 3.40 -16.86
N THR A 259 26.86 3.18 -17.21
CA THR A 259 27.93 4.07 -16.73
C THR A 259 27.78 5.47 -17.30
N ARG A 260 27.40 5.59 -18.58
CA ARG A 260 27.08 6.86 -19.21
C ARG A 260 25.90 7.58 -18.53
N TYR A 261 24.80 6.89 -18.25
CA TYR A 261 23.63 7.53 -17.65
C TYR A 261 23.84 7.91 -16.18
N TYR A 262 24.53 7.08 -15.41
CA TYR A 262 24.67 7.29 -13.97
C TYR A 262 25.86 8.19 -13.60
N TYR A 263 27.01 8.01 -14.25
CA TYR A 263 28.23 8.78 -13.95
C TYR A 263 28.47 9.96 -14.91
N GLY A 264 27.61 10.13 -15.93
CA GLY A 264 27.76 11.17 -16.96
C GLY A 264 28.86 10.90 -17.99
N HIS A 265 29.65 9.83 -17.83
CA HIS A 265 30.72 9.44 -18.75
C HIS A 265 30.93 7.92 -18.74
N GLY A 266 31.48 7.37 -19.82
CA GLY A 266 31.78 5.94 -19.93
C GLY A 266 33.05 5.55 -19.18
N PHE A 267 33.03 4.39 -18.52
CA PHE A 267 34.24 3.79 -17.94
C PHE A 267 34.83 2.72 -18.84
N LYS A 268 36.15 2.52 -18.75
CA LYS A 268 36.78 1.29 -19.23
C LYS A 268 36.57 0.17 -18.20
N PRO A 269 35.98 -0.97 -18.59
CA PRO A 269 35.76 -2.07 -17.65
C PRO A 269 37.08 -2.80 -17.33
N PHE A 270 37.17 -3.29 -16.10
CA PHE A 270 38.15 -4.29 -15.70
C PHE A 270 37.61 -5.67 -16.06
N ARG A 271 38.19 -6.24 -17.12
CA ARG A 271 37.81 -7.56 -17.62
C ARG A 271 38.41 -8.65 -16.75
N VAL A 272 37.55 -9.51 -16.22
CA VAL A 272 37.94 -10.63 -15.37
C VAL A 272 37.72 -11.93 -16.14
N SER A 273 38.79 -12.68 -16.41
CA SER A 273 38.70 -13.95 -17.13
C SER A 273 37.91 -15.00 -16.33
N LYS A 274 37.48 -16.08 -17.00
CA LYS A 274 36.55 -17.08 -16.43
C LYS A 274 37.02 -17.68 -15.11
N LEU A 275 38.31 -18.04 -14.98
CA LEU A 275 38.84 -18.69 -13.79
C LEU A 275 38.87 -17.78 -12.55
N PRO A 276 39.43 -16.55 -12.58
CA PRO A 276 39.31 -15.60 -11.47
C PRO A 276 37.85 -15.22 -11.13
N ALA A 277 36.98 -15.12 -12.15
CA ALA A 277 35.55 -14.85 -11.91
C ALA A 277 34.89 -16.01 -11.14
N TYR A 278 35.18 -17.26 -11.52
CA TYR A 278 34.71 -18.45 -10.79
C TYR A 278 35.18 -18.46 -9.33
N LEU A 279 36.46 -18.18 -9.09
CA LEU A 279 37.02 -18.14 -7.72
C LEU A 279 36.36 -17.03 -6.89
N GLY A 280 36.16 -15.84 -7.47
CA GLY A 280 35.45 -14.74 -6.81
C GLY A 280 34.02 -15.11 -6.43
N LEU A 281 33.27 -15.72 -7.36
CA LEU A 281 31.91 -16.21 -7.10
C LEU A 281 31.88 -17.31 -6.02
N ALA A 282 32.87 -18.20 -6.00
CA ALA A 282 33.00 -19.23 -4.97
C ALA A 282 33.25 -18.64 -3.58
N ILE A 283 34.12 -17.63 -3.47
CA ILE A 283 34.39 -16.91 -2.22
C ILE A 283 33.13 -16.20 -1.73
N ILE A 284 32.43 -15.47 -2.61
CA ILE A 284 31.18 -14.78 -2.25
C ILE A 284 30.12 -15.79 -1.78
N SER A 285 29.95 -16.89 -2.50
CA SER A 285 28.98 -17.93 -2.13
C SER A 285 29.33 -18.61 -0.80
N PHE A 286 30.62 -18.85 -0.53
CA PHE A 286 31.08 -19.45 0.72
C PHE A 286 30.92 -18.49 1.91
N SER A 287 31.26 -17.21 1.72
CA SER A 287 31.03 -16.12 2.68
C SER A 287 29.55 -15.97 3.02
N GLY A 288 28.68 -16.03 2.02
CA GLY A 288 27.23 -16.03 2.24
C GLY A 288 26.78 -17.20 3.11
N TRP A 289 27.23 -18.40 2.77
CA TRP A 289 26.91 -19.63 3.52
C TRP A 289 27.34 -19.55 4.98
N LEU A 290 28.55 -19.08 5.29
CA LEU A 290 29.03 -18.87 6.67
C LEU A 290 28.12 -17.90 7.46
N ASN A 291 27.59 -16.88 6.80
CA ASN A 291 26.68 -15.91 7.39
C ASN A 291 25.21 -16.33 7.32
N SER A 292 24.91 -17.59 7.02
CA SER A 292 23.55 -18.12 6.82
C SER A 292 22.73 -17.36 5.75
N LYS A 293 23.39 -16.72 4.79
CA LYS A 293 22.78 -16.01 3.65
C LYS A 293 23.01 -16.79 2.36
N LYS A 294 21.93 -17.22 1.68
CA LYS A 294 22.04 -17.74 0.31
C LYS A 294 22.22 -16.57 -0.65
N THR A 295 23.40 -16.48 -1.28
CA THR A 295 23.73 -15.48 -2.30
C THR A 295 23.17 -15.90 -3.65
N LEU A 296 22.79 -14.93 -4.48
CA LEU A 296 22.39 -15.20 -5.87
C LEU A 296 23.62 -15.57 -6.69
N GLU A 297 24.77 -15.00 -6.34
CA GLU A 297 26.10 -15.27 -6.86
C GLU A 297 26.49 -16.72 -6.62
N GLN A 298 26.64 -17.50 -7.70
CA GLN A 298 26.96 -18.92 -7.64
C GLN A 298 28.07 -19.28 -8.64
N PRO A 299 28.98 -20.23 -8.32
CA PRO A 299 30.11 -20.57 -9.18
C PRO A 299 29.72 -21.04 -10.59
N TRP A 300 28.59 -21.74 -10.74
CA TRP A 300 28.08 -22.23 -12.03
C TRP A 300 27.82 -21.11 -13.04
N MET A 301 27.59 -19.87 -12.58
CA MET A 301 27.37 -18.72 -13.47
C MET A 301 28.57 -18.45 -14.37
N ALA A 302 29.78 -18.85 -13.95
CA ALA A 302 30.98 -18.74 -14.77
C ALA A 302 30.87 -19.53 -16.08
N ASP A 303 30.05 -20.59 -16.14
CA ASP A 303 29.83 -21.35 -17.37
C ASP A 303 28.98 -20.64 -18.41
N CYS A 304 28.31 -19.56 -18.02
CA CYS A 304 27.54 -18.70 -18.91
C CYS A 304 28.35 -17.51 -19.46
N ILE A 305 29.61 -17.32 -19.00
CA ILE A 305 30.46 -16.22 -19.44
C ILE A 305 30.69 -16.29 -20.96
N ASP A 306 30.49 -15.16 -21.62
CA ASP A 306 30.65 -14.91 -23.07
C ASP A 306 29.72 -15.74 -23.97
N LYS A 307 28.64 -16.32 -23.40
CA LYS A 307 27.58 -16.97 -24.18
C LYS A 307 26.42 -16.01 -24.47
N LYS A 308 25.87 -16.09 -25.68
CA LYS A 308 24.78 -15.22 -26.16
C LYS A 308 23.48 -15.99 -26.35
N LEU A 309 22.47 -15.69 -25.55
CA LEU A 309 21.12 -16.24 -25.69
C LEU A 309 20.30 -15.39 -26.67
N SER A 310 20.73 -15.30 -27.92
CA SER A 310 20.02 -14.50 -28.94
C SER A 310 18.72 -15.14 -29.36
N VAL A 311 17.67 -14.34 -29.54
CA VAL A 311 16.34 -14.81 -29.97
C VAL A 311 15.94 -14.14 -31.29
N ASN A 312 15.36 -14.91 -32.20
CA ASN A 312 14.61 -14.42 -33.34
C ASN A 312 13.13 -14.69 -33.08
N ALA A 313 12.35 -13.62 -32.90
CA ALA A 313 10.92 -13.67 -32.58
C ALA A 313 10.05 -13.24 -33.78
N SER A 314 10.59 -13.30 -35.01
CA SER A 314 9.89 -12.76 -36.19
C SER A 314 8.58 -13.51 -36.46
N ALA A 315 8.57 -14.84 -36.29
CA ALA A 315 7.36 -15.63 -36.45
C ALA A 315 6.28 -15.24 -35.42
N THR A 316 6.66 -14.96 -34.17
CA THR A 316 5.72 -14.38 -33.18
C THR A 316 5.19 -13.03 -33.63
N TYR A 317 6.04 -12.17 -34.18
CA TYR A 317 5.63 -10.82 -34.59
C TYR A 317 4.62 -10.85 -35.72
N ASP A 318 4.86 -11.71 -36.70
CA ASP A 318 4.01 -11.87 -37.88
C ASP A 318 2.69 -12.55 -37.49
N ALA A 319 2.74 -13.63 -36.69
CA ALA A 319 1.55 -14.37 -36.25
C ALA A 319 0.60 -13.53 -35.38
N LEU A 320 1.14 -12.66 -34.52
CA LEU A 320 0.34 -11.85 -33.59
C LEU A 320 0.06 -10.42 -34.11
N GLY A 321 0.75 -9.96 -35.15
CA GLY A 321 0.76 -8.54 -35.53
C GLY A 321 1.26 -7.65 -34.38
N TRP A 322 2.19 -8.16 -33.57
CA TRP A 322 2.67 -7.52 -32.34
C TRP A 322 4.19 -7.37 -32.38
N LYS A 323 4.71 -6.24 -31.90
CA LYS A 323 6.15 -6.02 -31.73
C LYS A 323 6.42 -5.32 -30.40
N PRO A 324 7.56 -5.58 -29.74
CA PRO A 324 7.99 -4.83 -28.57
C PRO A 324 8.07 -3.33 -28.87
N THR A 325 7.66 -2.51 -27.91
CA THR A 325 7.67 -1.06 -28.07
C THR A 325 9.13 -0.56 -27.98
N PRO A 326 9.67 0.18 -28.97
CA PRO A 326 11.08 0.60 -28.96
C PRO A 326 11.52 1.40 -27.73
N ARG A 327 10.60 2.16 -27.10
CA ARG A 327 10.86 2.91 -25.86
C ARG A 327 11.07 2.01 -24.64
N TYR A 328 10.61 0.77 -24.69
CA TYR A 328 10.74 -0.23 -23.63
C TYR A 328 11.89 -1.20 -23.90
N HIS A 329 12.81 -0.88 -24.82
CA HIS A 329 14.06 -1.60 -24.94
C HIS A 329 14.96 -1.35 -23.72
N ILE A 330 15.66 -2.37 -23.22
CA ILE A 330 16.45 -2.27 -21.98
C ILE A 330 17.46 -1.13 -22.03
N LEU A 331 18.22 -0.98 -23.11
CA LEU A 331 19.23 0.08 -23.24
C LEU A 331 18.65 1.51 -23.13
N ARG A 332 17.39 1.71 -23.53
CA ARG A 332 16.70 3.00 -23.35
C ARG A 332 16.11 3.13 -21.94
N ARG A 333 15.66 2.03 -21.36
CA ARG A 333 15.08 2.01 -20.00
C ARG A 333 16.11 2.09 -18.89
N LEU A 334 17.37 1.78 -19.16
CA LEU A 334 18.46 1.92 -18.18
C LEU A 334 18.51 3.32 -17.59
N LEU A 335 18.23 4.38 -18.36
CA LEU A 335 18.14 5.75 -17.84
C LEU A 335 17.09 5.88 -16.71
N ILE A 336 15.91 5.29 -16.89
CA ILE A 336 14.84 5.32 -15.88
C ILE A 336 15.24 4.45 -14.68
N LEU A 337 15.84 3.29 -14.93
CA LEU A 337 16.30 2.40 -13.86
C LEU A 337 17.39 3.07 -13.02
N THR A 338 18.37 3.72 -13.65
CA THR A 338 19.43 4.47 -12.94
C THR A 338 18.85 5.64 -12.17
N GLU A 339 17.89 6.37 -12.73
CA GLU A 339 17.20 7.45 -12.02
C GLU A 339 16.47 6.92 -10.79
N LYS A 340 15.84 5.74 -10.85
CA LYS A 340 15.21 5.10 -9.68
C LYS A 340 16.21 4.67 -8.62
N VAL A 341 17.40 4.21 -9.02
CA VAL A 341 18.48 3.92 -8.06
C VAL A 341 18.90 5.19 -7.32
N THR A 342 19.05 6.31 -8.03
CA THR A 342 19.49 7.60 -7.45
C THR A 342 18.40 8.26 -6.60
N SER A 343 17.18 8.34 -7.13
CA SER A 343 16.06 9.06 -6.50
C SER A 343 15.33 8.26 -5.42
N HIS A 344 15.32 6.93 -5.51
CA HIS A 344 14.57 6.04 -4.60
C HIS A 344 15.39 4.78 -4.21
N PRO A 345 16.62 4.94 -3.66
CA PRO A 345 17.55 3.83 -3.43
C PRO A 345 16.98 2.73 -2.52
N ASN A 346 16.30 3.12 -1.44
CA ASN A 346 15.72 2.19 -0.47
C ASN A 346 14.56 1.38 -1.08
N GLU A 347 13.66 2.03 -1.82
CA GLU A 347 12.54 1.34 -2.47
C GLU A 347 13.05 0.42 -3.59
N TRP A 348 14.02 0.87 -4.38
CA TRP A 348 14.62 0.07 -5.43
C TRP A 348 15.30 -1.18 -4.85
N ALA A 349 16.10 -1.04 -3.79
CA ALA A 349 16.70 -2.18 -3.10
C ALA A 349 15.63 -3.12 -2.53
N PHE A 350 14.65 -2.60 -1.80
CA PHE A 350 13.56 -3.39 -1.18
C PHE A 350 12.80 -4.24 -2.21
N ARG A 351 12.37 -3.65 -3.33
CA ARG A 351 11.61 -4.36 -4.37
C ARG A 351 12.39 -5.50 -5.00
N ASN A 352 13.70 -5.33 -5.18
CA ASN A 352 14.56 -6.34 -5.79
C ASN A 352 15.05 -7.39 -4.78
N GLU A 353 15.36 -7.02 -3.55
CA GLU A 353 15.87 -7.95 -2.53
C GLU A 353 14.79 -8.87 -1.98
N ILE A 354 13.53 -8.39 -1.90
CA ILE A 354 12.39 -9.24 -1.55
C ILE A 354 12.22 -10.40 -2.55
N LEU A 355 12.52 -10.19 -3.84
CA LEU A 355 12.45 -11.26 -4.84
C LEU A 355 13.52 -12.34 -4.58
N LEU A 356 14.68 -11.97 -4.03
CA LEU A 356 15.76 -12.90 -3.67
C LEU A 356 15.41 -13.73 -2.43
N GLN A 357 14.73 -13.12 -1.45
CA GLN A 357 14.36 -13.79 -0.19
C GLN A 357 13.10 -14.68 -0.30
N ARG A 358 12.24 -14.46 -1.30
CA ARG A 358 10.94 -15.14 -1.46
C ARG A 358 10.97 -16.58 -2.02
N ILE A 359 12.15 -17.09 -2.37
CA ILE A 359 12.32 -18.47 -2.90
C ILE A 359 12.14 -19.54 -1.79
N ILE A 360 12.04 -19.15 -0.52
CA ILE A 360 12.02 -20.09 0.60
C ILE A 360 10.58 -20.38 1.06
N TYR A 361 10.15 -21.63 0.85
CA TYR A 361 8.97 -22.32 1.40
C TYR A 361 8.26 -21.60 2.58
N ARG A 362 6.98 -21.25 2.39
CA ARG A 362 6.16 -20.58 3.42
C ARG A 362 5.50 -21.62 4.34
N LYS A 363 6.09 -21.85 5.51
CA LYS A 363 5.48 -22.65 6.59
C LYS A 363 4.19 -22.03 7.20
N SER A 364 3.77 -20.84 6.79
CA SER A 364 2.56 -20.19 7.34
C SER A 364 1.26 -20.87 6.92
N THR A 365 1.21 -21.45 5.73
CA THR A 365 0.09 -22.34 5.34
C THR A 365 0.11 -23.61 6.17
N THR A 366 1.28 -24.22 6.40
CA THR A 366 1.41 -25.38 7.28
C THR A 366 0.92 -25.10 8.71
N ILE A 367 1.26 -23.92 9.28
CA ILE A 367 0.74 -23.51 10.60
C ILE A 367 -0.79 -23.42 10.55
N TYR A 368 -1.36 -22.76 9.53
CA TYR A 368 -2.80 -22.63 9.37
C TYR A 368 -3.52 -23.98 9.20
N ASP A 369 -2.98 -24.89 8.39
CA ASP A 369 -3.55 -26.21 8.14
C ASP A 369 -3.58 -27.04 9.43
N ILE A 370 -2.49 -27.00 10.20
CA ILE A 370 -2.39 -27.67 11.51
C ILE A 370 -3.36 -27.04 12.52
N LEU A 371 -3.49 -25.71 12.56
CA LEU A 371 -4.48 -25.06 13.42
C LEU A 371 -5.90 -25.49 13.04
N THR A 372 -6.20 -25.57 11.75
CA THR A 372 -7.50 -26.04 11.27
C THR A 372 -7.77 -27.49 11.70
N GLU A 373 -6.75 -28.36 11.65
CA GLU A 373 -6.81 -29.75 12.15
C GLU A 373 -7.05 -29.81 13.67
N LEU A 374 -6.33 -28.99 14.45
CA LEU A 374 -6.33 -29.04 15.92
C LEU A 374 -7.47 -28.24 16.58
N ARG A 375 -8.25 -27.49 15.81
CA ARG A 375 -9.21 -26.49 16.31
C ARG A 375 -10.07 -26.97 17.48
N GLU A 376 -10.84 -28.04 17.28
CA GLU A 376 -11.77 -28.53 18.31
C GLU A 376 -11.03 -28.89 19.60
N SER A 377 -9.93 -29.63 19.48
CA SER A 377 -9.11 -30.04 20.62
C SER A 377 -8.49 -28.87 21.38
N LEU A 378 -8.09 -27.80 20.67
CA LEU A 378 -7.48 -26.62 21.30
C LEU A 378 -8.51 -25.72 21.97
N VAL A 379 -9.67 -25.52 21.34
CA VAL A 379 -10.77 -24.77 21.94
C VAL A 379 -11.23 -25.45 23.23
N GLU A 380 -11.38 -26.78 23.23
CA GLU A 380 -11.74 -27.55 24.42
C GLU A 380 -10.68 -27.43 25.53
N LYS A 381 -9.41 -27.60 25.18
CA LYS A 381 -8.30 -27.42 26.13
C LYS A 381 -8.29 -26.03 26.77
N ILE A 382 -8.51 -24.96 26.00
CA ILE A 382 -8.55 -23.58 26.52
C ILE A 382 -9.73 -23.39 27.48
N VAL A 383 -10.91 -23.91 27.13
CA VAL A 383 -12.10 -23.84 27.99
C VAL A 383 -11.87 -24.61 29.30
N GLU A 384 -11.29 -25.81 29.25
CA GLU A 384 -10.94 -26.60 30.44
C GLU A 384 -9.94 -25.86 31.34
N GLU A 385 -8.92 -25.23 30.75
CA GLU A 385 -7.91 -24.48 31.51
C GLU A 385 -8.52 -23.28 32.25
N ILE A 386 -9.45 -22.55 31.62
CA ILE A 386 -10.20 -21.44 32.25
C ILE A 386 -11.04 -21.95 33.45
N MET A 387 -11.60 -23.15 33.34
CA MET A 387 -12.49 -23.73 34.36
C MET A 387 -11.72 -24.42 35.51
N THR A 388 -10.41 -24.63 35.39
CA THR A 388 -9.57 -25.24 36.42
C THR A 388 -9.57 -24.41 37.72
N PRO A 389 -9.76 -25.02 38.92
CA PRO A 389 -9.84 -24.30 40.19
C PRO A 389 -8.66 -23.34 40.47
N GLU A 390 -7.44 -23.73 40.10
CA GLU A 390 -6.21 -22.97 40.31
C GLU A 390 -6.20 -21.61 39.59
N TYR A 391 -6.90 -21.49 38.45
CA TYR A 391 -6.99 -20.25 37.67
C TYR A 391 -8.23 -19.40 38.03
N GLY A 392 -8.95 -19.73 39.10
CA GLY A 392 -10.18 -19.03 39.51
C GLY A 392 -10.00 -17.56 39.86
N GLN A 393 -8.82 -17.18 40.36
CA GLN A 393 -8.48 -15.76 40.58
C GLN A 393 -8.09 -15.04 39.29
N ARG A 394 -7.67 -15.78 38.26
CA ARG A 394 -7.20 -15.21 36.99
C ARG A 394 -8.34 -14.91 36.01
N PHE A 395 -9.39 -15.75 36.02
CA PHE A 395 -10.55 -15.64 35.13
C PHE A 395 -11.90 -15.59 35.88
N PRO A 396 -12.08 -14.66 36.84
CA PRO A 396 -13.25 -14.65 37.72
C PRO A 396 -14.60 -14.43 37.02
N ASN A 397 -14.62 -13.69 35.90
CA ASN A 397 -15.85 -13.39 35.17
C ASN A 397 -16.08 -14.37 34.01
N TYR A 398 -15.03 -14.83 33.33
CA TYR A 398 -15.18 -15.86 32.27
C TYR A 398 -15.73 -17.18 32.81
N ARG A 399 -15.41 -17.57 34.05
CA ARG A 399 -15.96 -18.76 34.71
C ARG A 399 -17.44 -18.66 35.08
N LYS A 400 -17.97 -17.45 35.16
CA LYS A 400 -19.40 -17.20 35.43
C LYS A 400 -20.24 -17.20 34.14
N MET A 401 -19.61 -17.20 32.97
CA MET A 401 -20.32 -17.29 31.70
C MET A 401 -20.99 -18.65 31.55
N ASP A 402 -22.10 -18.67 30.83
CA ASP A 402 -22.68 -19.89 30.30
C ASP A 402 -21.62 -20.70 29.50
N PRO A 403 -21.48 -22.01 29.73
CA PRO A 403 -20.44 -22.83 29.08
C PRO A 403 -20.49 -22.80 27.55
N GLU A 404 -21.69 -22.73 26.96
CA GLU A 404 -21.84 -22.69 25.51
C GLU A 404 -21.35 -21.34 24.97
N THR A 405 -21.74 -20.25 25.63
CA THR A 405 -21.30 -18.88 25.29
C THR A 405 -19.78 -18.73 25.40
N LEU A 406 -19.17 -19.29 26.46
CA LEU A 406 -17.72 -19.30 26.65
C LEU A 406 -17.04 -20.05 25.49
N LYS A 407 -17.50 -21.26 25.15
CA LYS A 407 -16.93 -22.04 24.03
C LYS A 407 -16.98 -21.27 22.70
N TRP A 408 -18.10 -20.62 22.39
CA TRP A 408 -18.23 -19.81 21.18
C TRP A 408 -17.32 -18.58 21.17
N TYR A 409 -17.16 -17.92 22.31
CA TYR A 409 -16.26 -16.77 22.43
C TYR A 409 -14.79 -17.17 22.25
N ILE A 410 -14.35 -18.27 22.87
CA ILE A 410 -13.01 -18.83 22.67
C ILE A 410 -12.80 -19.23 21.21
N THR A 411 -13.80 -19.85 20.60
CA THR A 411 -13.75 -20.22 19.17
C THR A 411 -13.57 -18.99 18.29
N LEU A 412 -14.27 -17.89 18.57
CA LEU A 412 -14.13 -16.64 17.82
C LEU A 412 -12.71 -16.06 17.94
N ASN A 413 -12.18 -15.94 19.15
CA ASN A 413 -10.81 -15.44 19.37
C ASN A 413 -9.77 -16.33 18.68
N TYR A 414 -9.94 -17.65 18.76
CA TYR A 414 -9.11 -18.63 18.05
C TYR A 414 -9.14 -18.42 16.53
N GLN A 415 -10.33 -18.22 15.97
CA GLN A 415 -10.53 -17.99 14.54
C GLN A 415 -9.92 -16.65 14.10
N MET A 416 -9.98 -15.61 14.93
CA MET A 416 -9.33 -14.32 14.65
C MET A 416 -7.82 -14.46 14.54
N VAL A 417 -7.17 -15.18 15.47
CA VAL A 417 -5.72 -15.47 15.38
C VAL A 417 -5.43 -16.30 14.13
N THR A 418 -6.21 -17.35 13.88
CA THR A 418 -6.02 -18.25 12.73
C THR A 418 -6.18 -17.52 11.39
N ALA A 419 -7.11 -16.56 11.30
CA ALA A 419 -7.31 -15.71 10.14
C ALA A 419 -6.10 -14.79 9.87
N THR A 420 -5.43 -14.28 10.91
CA THR A 420 -4.23 -13.46 10.74
C THR A 420 -3.04 -14.30 10.27
N VAL A 421 -2.94 -15.57 10.67
CA VAL A 421 -1.92 -16.50 10.15
C VAL A 421 -2.07 -16.70 8.64
N ARG A 422 -3.31 -16.89 8.18
CA ARG A 422 -3.63 -17.11 6.76
C ARG A 422 -3.43 -15.87 5.90
N SER A 423 -3.98 -14.74 6.35
CA SER A 423 -3.97 -13.47 5.62
C SER A 423 -2.63 -12.72 5.75
N ARG A 424 -1.86 -13.03 6.80
CA ARG A 424 -0.70 -12.25 7.30
C ARG A 424 -1.04 -10.80 7.64
N ASP A 425 -2.31 -10.55 7.88
CA ASP A 425 -2.83 -9.23 8.20
C ASP A 425 -3.30 -9.20 9.64
N ARG A 426 -2.57 -8.45 10.47
CA ARG A 426 -2.93 -8.25 11.88
C ARG A 426 -3.83 -7.03 12.09
N SER A 427 -4.12 -6.24 11.05
CA SER A 427 -4.95 -5.03 11.19
C SER A 427 -6.39 -5.32 11.62
N ILE A 428 -6.88 -6.55 11.42
CA ILE A 428 -8.19 -6.99 11.90
C ILE A 428 -8.26 -7.13 13.43
N ILE A 429 -7.12 -7.33 14.10
CA ILE A 429 -7.06 -7.61 15.54
C ILE A 429 -7.37 -6.36 16.37
N PRO A 430 -6.71 -5.21 16.15
CA PRO A 430 -7.06 -3.97 16.84
C PRO A 430 -8.54 -3.59 16.72
N ALA A 431 -9.10 -3.70 15.51
CA ALA A 431 -10.51 -3.38 15.27
C ALA A 431 -11.45 -4.31 16.04
N TYR A 432 -11.18 -5.62 16.05
CA TYR A 432 -11.93 -6.59 16.85
C TYR A 432 -11.78 -6.33 18.35
N ALA A 433 -10.55 -6.10 18.82
CA ALA A 433 -10.25 -5.89 20.23
C ALA A 433 -10.98 -4.66 20.79
N ARG A 434 -10.94 -3.51 20.10
CA ARG A 434 -11.68 -2.31 20.49
C ARG A 434 -13.18 -2.57 20.68
N GLU A 435 -13.84 -3.14 19.68
CA GLU A 435 -15.30 -3.39 19.73
C GLU A 435 -15.70 -4.28 20.92
N ILE A 436 -14.91 -5.29 21.22
CA ILE A 436 -15.17 -6.23 22.31
C ILE A 436 -14.78 -5.63 23.67
N ALA A 437 -13.76 -4.77 23.72
CA ALA A 437 -13.27 -4.13 24.94
C ALA A 437 -14.37 -3.33 25.64
N TYR A 438 -15.13 -2.51 24.90
CA TYR A 438 -16.28 -1.77 25.44
C TYR A 438 -17.24 -2.70 26.18
N LYS A 439 -17.65 -3.82 25.57
CA LYS A 439 -18.59 -4.76 26.19
C LYS A 439 -18.02 -5.36 27.47
N ARG A 440 -16.76 -5.81 27.42
CA ARG A 440 -16.11 -6.49 28.55
C ARG A 440 -15.95 -5.54 29.73
N HIS A 441 -15.61 -4.28 29.47
CA HIS A 441 -15.57 -3.24 30.49
C HIS A 441 -16.94 -3.04 31.14
N PHE A 442 -18.01 -2.86 30.35
CA PHE A 442 -19.38 -2.71 30.86
C PHE A 442 -19.91 -3.96 31.60
N ASP A 443 -19.48 -5.16 31.20
CA ASP A 443 -19.83 -6.42 31.89
C ASP A 443 -19.00 -6.64 33.17
N GLY A 444 -18.09 -5.73 33.53
CA GLY A 444 -17.28 -5.79 34.75
C GLY A 444 -16.05 -6.69 34.67
N PHE A 445 -15.59 -7.03 33.46
CA PHE A 445 -14.33 -7.75 33.26
C PHE A 445 -13.18 -6.76 33.41
N GLY A 446 -12.16 -7.10 34.19
CA GLY A 446 -10.97 -6.24 34.32
C GLY A 446 -10.02 -6.37 33.13
N ALA A 447 -9.29 -5.29 32.79
CA ALA A 447 -8.31 -5.28 31.69
C ALA A 447 -7.33 -6.45 31.78
N LYS A 448 -6.79 -6.69 32.97
CA LYS A 448 -5.87 -7.80 33.28
C LYS A 448 -6.45 -9.18 32.95
N GLU A 449 -7.74 -9.40 33.25
CA GLU A 449 -8.41 -10.67 32.99
C GLU A 449 -8.58 -10.91 31.48
N VAL A 450 -8.92 -9.87 30.72
CA VAL A 450 -9.07 -9.96 29.26
C VAL A 450 -7.72 -10.16 28.57
N ARG A 451 -6.69 -9.43 28.99
CA ARG A 451 -5.30 -9.62 28.51
C ARG A 451 -4.82 -11.04 28.73
N ASP A 452 -5.01 -11.56 29.94
CA ASP A 452 -4.57 -12.91 30.32
C ASP A 452 -5.25 -14.00 29.48
N LEU A 453 -6.49 -13.78 29.04
CA LEU A 453 -7.20 -14.72 28.17
C LEU A 453 -6.54 -14.80 26.78
N TRP A 454 -6.19 -13.67 26.19
CA TRP A 454 -5.54 -13.64 24.87
C TRP A 454 -4.16 -14.28 24.89
N MET A 455 -3.42 -14.05 25.99
CA MET A 455 -2.13 -14.70 26.20
C MET A 455 -2.27 -16.20 26.43
N LEU A 456 -3.30 -16.65 27.13
CA LEU A 456 -3.62 -18.07 27.26
C LEU A 456 -3.85 -18.71 25.89
N ILE A 457 -4.76 -18.14 25.08
CA ILE A 457 -5.07 -18.64 23.72
C ILE A 457 -3.78 -18.75 22.88
N GLY A 458 -2.96 -17.69 22.86
CA GLY A 458 -1.72 -17.66 22.09
C GLY A 458 -0.72 -18.72 22.55
N ASN A 459 -0.53 -18.89 23.85
CA ASN A 459 0.39 -19.88 24.42
C ASN A 459 -0.08 -21.31 24.15
N THR A 460 -1.36 -21.62 24.36
CA THR A 460 -1.92 -22.96 24.10
C THR A 460 -1.79 -23.35 22.62
N MET A 461 -2.03 -22.40 21.71
CA MET A 461 -1.82 -22.60 20.26
C MET A 461 -0.34 -22.86 19.95
N LYS A 462 0.57 -22.04 20.48
CA LYS A 462 2.01 -22.17 20.28
C LYS A 462 2.55 -23.53 20.75
N GLU A 463 2.23 -23.92 21.97
CA GLU A 463 2.71 -25.20 22.54
C GLU A 463 2.31 -26.37 21.67
N SER A 464 1.03 -26.41 21.27
CA SER A 464 0.47 -27.49 20.46
C SER A 464 1.07 -27.51 19.06
N LEU A 465 1.30 -26.35 18.43
CA LEU A 465 1.99 -26.26 17.14
C LEU A 465 3.43 -26.80 17.21
N LEU A 466 4.16 -26.53 18.30
CA LEU A 466 5.55 -26.95 18.45
C LEU A 466 5.71 -28.44 18.80
N THR A 467 4.62 -29.13 19.17
CA THR A 467 4.63 -30.60 19.30
C THR A 467 4.70 -31.32 17.94
N ARG A 468 4.32 -30.63 16.84
CA ARG A 468 4.29 -31.22 15.51
C ARG A 468 5.70 -31.29 14.89
N PRO A 469 6.13 -32.46 14.37
CA PRO A 469 7.47 -32.64 13.80
C PRO A 469 7.83 -31.61 12.72
N GLU A 470 6.84 -31.18 11.92
CA GLU A 470 7.00 -30.26 10.79
C GLU A 470 7.37 -28.83 11.24
N LEU A 471 6.99 -28.47 12.47
CA LEU A 471 7.12 -27.11 13.03
C LEU A 471 8.14 -27.01 14.17
N LYS A 472 8.74 -28.11 14.61
CA LYS A 472 9.71 -28.16 15.71
C LYS A 472 10.84 -27.13 15.59
N ASP A 473 11.39 -26.95 14.39
CA ASP A 473 12.46 -25.97 14.12
C ASP A 473 11.95 -24.56 13.71
N SER A 474 10.67 -24.27 13.94
CA SER A 474 9.99 -23.05 13.45
C SER A 474 9.51 -22.15 14.58
N LYS A 475 10.07 -22.29 15.78
CA LYS A 475 9.67 -21.56 17.00
C LYS A 475 9.47 -20.07 16.78
N GLN A 476 10.47 -19.38 16.23
CA GLN A 476 10.40 -17.94 15.98
C GLN A 476 9.20 -17.54 15.10
N ARG A 477 8.86 -18.35 14.09
CA ARG A 477 7.70 -18.04 13.23
C ARG A 477 6.38 -18.29 13.94
N VAL A 478 6.29 -19.34 14.75
CA VAL A 478 5.09 -19.59 15.57
C VAL A 478 4.91 -18.42 16.53
N ASP A 479 5.98 -17.94 17.16
CA ASP A 479 5.95 -16.75 18.00
C ASP A 479 5.48 -15.52 17.22
N ASP A 480 6.04 -15.29 16.03
CA ASP A 480 5.65 -14.16 15.19
C ASP A 480 4.17 -14.20 14.82
N TYR A 481 3.63 -15.35 14.41
CA TYR A 481 2.24 -15.44 13.92
C TYR A 481 1.21 -15.52 15.04
N ILE A 482 1.52 -16.21 16.13
CA ILE A 482 0.56 -16.50 17.19
C ILE A 482 0.74 -15.53 18.35
N ILE A 483 1.93 -15.49 18.94
CA ILE A 483 2.17 -14.71 20.17
C ILE A 483 2.09 -13.21 19.90
N LEU A 484 2.73 -12.70 18.84
CA LEU A 484 2.62 -11.26 18.53
C LEU A 484 1.17 -10.84 18.21
N THR A 485 0.38 -11.73 17.61
CA THR A 485 -1.04 -11.45 17.30
C THR A 485 -1.86 -11.41 18.59
N SER A 486 -1.67 -12.36 19.50
CA SER A 486 -2.30 -12.36 20.82
C SER A 486 -1.89 -11.15 21.66
N GLN A 487 -0.59 -10.79 21.65
CA GLN A 487 -0.09 -9.62 22.37
C GLN A 487 -0.69 -8.33 21.81
N LEU A 488 -0.74 -8.16 20.48
CA LEU A 488 -1.36 -6.99 19.85
C LEU A 488 -2.84 -6.85 20.23
N ALA A 489 -3.57 -7.96 20.32
CA ALA A 489 -4.95 -7.92 20.82
C ALA A 489 -4.98 -7.43 22.26
N ALA A 490 -4.13 -8.02 23.10
CA ALA A 490 -4.08 -7.76 24.52
C ALA A 490 -3.72 -6.29 24.84
N ASP A 491 -2.73 -5.73 24.14
CA ASP A 491 -2.33 -4.32 24.27
C ASP A 491 -3.48 -3.38 23.86
N GLU A 492 -4.18 -3.66 22.75
CA GLU A 492 -5.32 -2.84 22.33
C GLU A 492 -6.49 -2.89 23.34
N PHE A 493 -6.71 -4.03 24.01
CA PHE A 493 -7.68 -4.11 25.10
C PHE A 493 -7.26 -3.24 26.28
N GLU A 494 -5.99 -3.27 26.69
CA GLU A 494 -5.47 -2.43 27.78
C GLU A 494 -5.59 -0.95 27.43
N ASP A 495 -5.15 -0.52 26.24
CA ASP A 495 -5.28 0.87 25.75
C ASP A 495 -6.74 1.34 25.74
N THR A 496 -7.67 0.50 25.26
CA THR A 496 -9.10 0.86 25.22
C THR A 496 -9.68 0.99 26.63
N TYR A 497 -9.23 0.16 27.57
CA TYR A 497 -9.67 0.22 28.96
C TYR A 497 -9.17 1.48 29.67
N GLU A 498 -7.92 1.88 29.46
CA GLU A 498 -7.38 3.14 30.01
C GLU A 498 -8.21 4.35 29.55
N ILE A 499 -8.57 4.39 28.26
CA ILE A 499 -9.45 5.45 27.72
C ILE A 499 -10.84 5.42 28.39
N LEU A 500 -11.39 4.24 28.65
CA LEU A 500 -12.71 4.07 29.27
C LEU A 500 -12.73 4.42 30.75
N GLU A 501 -11.61 4.23 31.46
CA GLU A 501 -11.46 4.59 32.88
C GLU A 501 -11.30 6.11 33.07
N ASP A 502 -10.67 6.80 32.12
CA ASP A 502 -10.48 8.26 32.15
C ASP A 502 -11.72 9.07 31.74
N GLN A 503 -12.68 8.47 31.03
CA GLN A 503 -13.91 9.14 30.59
C GLN A 503 -15.03 8.99 31.64
N SER A 504 -15.64 10.11 32.06
CA SER A 504 -16.88 10.06 32.85
C SER A 504 -17.98 9.32 32.09
N PRO A 505 -18.80 8.49 32.76
CA PRO A 505 -19.78 7.63 32.09
C PRO A 505 -20.91 8.45 31.48
N GLU A 506 -20.70 9.00 30.28
CA GLU A 506 -21.81 9.45 29.44
C GLU A 506 -22.49 8.23 28.82
N PRO A 507 -23.82 8.26 28.65
CA PRO A 507 -24.60 7.12 28.18
C PRO A 507 -24.27 6.87 26.71
N TYR A 508 -23.36 5.93 26.45
CA TYR A 508 -22.98 5.53 25.10
C TYR A 508 -24.21 4.99 24.37
N ALA A 509 -24.58 5.67 23.30
CA ALA A 509 -25.75 5.38 22.49
C ALA A 509 -25.57 4.13 21.62
N SER A 510 -25.20 2.96 22.15
CA SER A 510 -25.38 1.67 21.45
C SER A 510 -25.19 0.39 22.28
N MET A 511 -25.64 0.30 23.54
CA MET A 511 -25.70 -1.01 24.24
C MET A 511 -26.32 -2.13 23.37
N LYS A 512 -27.31 -1.77 22.51
CA LYS A 512 -27.92 -2.68 21.53
C LYS A 512 -27.04 -3.10 20.34
N GLU A 513 -26.01 -2.35 19.96
CA GLU A 513 -25.08 -2.74 18.87
C GLU A 513 -23.96 -3.62 19.41
N VAL A 514 -23.45 -3.28 20.59
CA VAL A 514 -22.48 -4.10 21.32
C VAL A 514 -23.08 -5.48 21.67
N GLU A 515 -24.34 -5.51 22.11
CA GLU A 515 -25.09 -6.74 22.40
C GLU A 515 -25.31 -7.63 21.14
N ARG A 516 -25.33 -7.03 19.93
CA ARG A 516 -25.39 -7.81 18.68
C ARG A 516 -24.10 -8.55 18.40
N VAL A 517 -22.93 -8.06 18.80
CA VAL A 517 -21.65 -8.74 18.50
C VAL A 517 -21.35 -9.85 19.51
N THR A 518 -21.86 -9.74 20.74
CA THR A 518 -21.56 -10.68 21.83
C THR A 518 -22.66 -11.70 22.14
N SER A 519 -23.84 -11.59 21.52
CA SER A 519 -24.88 -12.61 21.66
C SER A 519 -24.44 -13.96 21.05
N ILE A 520 -24.82 -15.08 21.68
CA ILE A 520 -24.42 -16.43 21.24
C ILE A 520 -24.81 -16.73 19.79
N GLU A 521 -25.97 -16.25 19.32
CA GLU A 521 -26.44 -16.47 17.95
C GLU A 521 -25.58 -15.73 16.91
N ASN A 522 -25.14 -14.52 17.24
CA ASN A 522 -24.24 -13.76 16.37
C ASN A 522 -22.80 -14.25 16.46
N LEU A 523 -22.31 -14.68 17.63
CA LEU A 523 -21.01 -15.37 17.73
C LEU A 523 -20.99 -16.62 16.83
N LYS A 524 -22.05 -17.43 16.86
CA LYS A 524 -22.25 -18.56 15.94
C LYS A 524 -22.19 -18.12 14.48
N LYS A 525 -22.85 -17.02 14.13
CA LYS A 525 -22.86 -16.47 12.77
C LYS A 525 -21.49 -15.95 12.33
N ILE A 526 -20.79 -15.20 13.19
CA ILE A 526 -19.42 -14.68 12.94
C ILE A 526 -18.45 -15.84 12.78
N VAL A 527 -18.47 -16.81 13.69
CA VAL A 527 -17.62 -17.99 13.58
C VAL A 527 -17.94 -18.74 12.29
N ARG A 528 -19.20 -18.99 11.96
CA ARG A 528 -19.57 -19.63 10.68
C ARG A 528 -19.17 -18.83 9.45
N GLN A 529 -19.13 -17.49 9.52
CA GLN A 529 -18.67 -16.64 8.42
C GLN A 529 -17.15 -16.58 8.33
N LEU A 530 -16.42 -16.54 9.45
CA LEU A 530 -14.97 -16.66 9.49
C LEU A 530 -14.55 -18.04 9.03
N GLU A 531 -15.29 -19.08 9.44
CA GLU A 531 -15.20 -20.43 8.93
C GLU A 531 -15.50 -20.43 7.45
N GLY A 532 -16.59 -19.87 6.94
CA GLY A 532 -16.84 -19.76 5.50
C GLY A 532 -15.73 -18.98 4.77
N SER A 533 -15.19 -17.92 5.35
CA SER A 533 -14.05 -17.19 4.79
C SER A 533 -12.76 -18.01 4.81
N CYS A 534 -12.70 -19.04 5.67
CA CYS A 534 -11.59 -19.95 5.89
C CYS A 534 -11.77 -21.35 5.24
N SER A 535 -13.00 -21.80 5.00
CA SER A 535 -13.40 -23.15 4.59
C SER A 535 -14.25 -23.13 3.32
N HIS A 536 -14.94 -22.03 3.02
CA HIS A 536 -15.45 -21.75 1.68
C HIS A 536 -14.36 -21.09 0.83
N SER A 537 -13.61 -21.96 0.17
CA SER A 537 -13.66 -21.91 -1.29
C SER A 537 -15.13 -21.67 -1.70
N LEU A 538 -15.43 -20.64 -2.51
CA LEU A 538 -16.57 -20.57 -3.45
C LEU A 538 -17.83 -19.72 -3.25
N THR A 539 -18.05 -18.88 -2.25
CA THR A 539 -19.26 -18.02 -2.32
C THR A 539 -19.04 -16.63 -1.75
N ASN A 540 -19.06 -15.64 -2.65
CA ASN A 540 -19.21 -14.21 -2.40
C ASN A 540 -18.49 -13.64 -1.17
N CYS A 541 -17.18 -13.39 -1.30
CA CYS A 541 -16.50 -12.33 -0.56
C CYS A 541 -15.90 -11.33 -1.55
N ALA A 542 -16.75 -10.50 -2.15
CA ALA A 542 -16.39 -9.10 -2.26
C ALA A 542 -16.25 -8.62 -0.79
N SER A 543 -15.06 -8.15 -0.39
CA SER A 543 -14.68 -7.88 1.00
C SER A 543 -14.76 -9.06 1.98
N ALA A 544 -13.64 -9.74 2.18
CA ALA A 544 -13.29 -10.22 3.52
C ALA A 544 -12.10 -9.36 4.00
N ASP A 545 -12.23 -8.03 4.01
CA ASP A 545 -12.45 -7.35 5.28
C ASP A 545 -13.43 -8.11 6.17
N VAL A 546 -12.96 -8.60 7.31
CA VAL A 546 -13.83 -8.78 8.49
C VAL A 546 -14.25 -7.36 8.89
N SER A 547 -15.14 -6.78 8.10
CA SER A 547 -15.81 -5.55 8.39
C SER A 547 -17.10 -5.97 9.07
N PHE A 548 -17.29 -5.53 10.30
CA PHE A 548 -18.54 -5.70 11.06
C PHE A 548 -19.78 -5.06 10.38
N LYS A 549 -19.69 -4.63 9.11
CA LYS A 549 -20.74 -3.99 8.32
C LYS A 549 -21.97 -4.87 8.08
N ASP A 550 -21.82 -6.19 7.93
CA ASP A 550 -22.97 -7.10 7.69
C ASP A 550 -23.81 -7.43 8.95
N TYR A 551 -23.42 -6.90 10.11
CA TYR A 551 -24.14 -7.07 11.39
C TYR A 551 -25.06 -5.89 11.75
N GLY A 552 -25.30 -4.99 10.79
CA GLY A 552 -26.27 -3.92 10.95
C GLY A 552 -25.82 -2.81 11.90
N VAL A 553 -24.52 -2.51 11.94
CA VAL A 553 -24.00 -1.23 12.41
C VAL A 553 -24.30 -0.18 11.33
N MET A 554 -25.58 0.16 11.21
CA MET A 554 -25.98 1.43 10.64
C MET A 554 -25.75 2.46 11.73
N ILE A 555 -24.60 3.14 11.69
CA ILE A 555 -24.51 4.46 12.35
C ILE A 555 -25.49 5.38 11.60
N LYS A 556 -26.76 5.33 12.00
CA LYS A 556 -27.58 6.52 11.94
C LYS A 556 -27.04 7.42 13.03
N LEU A 557 -26.18 8.37 12.65
CA LEU A 557 -26.21 9.67 13.29
C LEU A 557 -27.60 10.24 12.99
N ARG A 558 -28.61 9.82 13.76
CA ARG A 558 -29.90 10.49 13.77
C ARG A 558 -29.71 11.68 14.70
N ASN A 559 -29.44 12.81 14.06
CA ASN A 559 -29.75 14.15 14.51
C ASN A 559 -30.44 14.21 15.88
N GLN A 560 -29.70 14.57 16.92
CA GLN A 560 -30.28 15.57 17.80
C GLN A 560 -30.28 16.87 17.02
N VAL A 561 -31.47 17.18 16.52
CA VAL A 561 -31.92 18.52 16.21
C VAL A 561 -31.61 19.38 17.43
N SER A 562 -30.60 20.24 17.35
CA SER A 562 -30.69 21.50 18.09
C SER A 562 -31.85 22.27 17.47
N TYR A 563 -32.79 22.63 18.33
CA TYR A 563 -33.91 23.50 17.96
C TYR A 563 -33.37 24.78 17.31
N PRO A 564 -34.17 25.41 16.43
CA PRO A 564 -33.75 26.58 15.67
C PRO A 564 -33.23 27.65 16.61
N SER A 565 -32.15 28.31 16.19
CA SER A 565 -31.71 29.56 16.80
C SER A 565 -32.92 30.49 16.95
N THR A 566 -32.94 31.31 17.98
CA THR A 566 -33.98 32.33 18.22
C THR A 566 -34.19 33.27 17.01
N PHE A 567 -33.27 33.24 16.05
CA PHE A 567 -33.34 33.95 14.77
C PHE A 567 -34.24 33.25 13.73
N ASP A 568 -34.20 31.92 13.62
CA ASP A 568 -34.98 31.16 12.63
C ASP A 568 -36.47 31.08 12.99
N GLN A 569 -36.80 31.05 14.29
CA GLN A 569 -38.18 31.12 14.77
C GLN A 569 -38.80 32.52 14.55
N ALA A 570 -37.98 33.57 14.52
CA ALA A 570 -38.43 34.92 14.20
C ALA A 570 -38.75 35.08 12.70
N MET A 571 -37.96 34.43 11.82
CA MET A 571 -38.15 34.48 10.37
C MET A 571 -39.37 33.69 9.88
N ILE A 572 -39.66 32.52 10.46
CA ILE A 572 -40.84 31.72 10.08
C ILE A 572 -42.16 32.37 10.54
N LYS A 573 -42.12 33.07 11.69
CA LYS A 573 -43.27 33.84 12.19
C LYS A 573 -43.52 35.12 11.38
N ALA A 574 -42.47 35.69 10.77
CA ALA A 574 -42.55 36.87 9.91
C ALA A 574 -43.08 36.56 8.49
N MET A 575 -42.97 35.32 8.00
CA MET A 575 -43.25 34.98 6.60
C MET A 575 -44.57 34.22 6.37
N GLY A 576 -45.53 34.33 7.30
CA GLY A 576 -46.77 33.53 7.34
C GLY A 576 -47.37 33.16 5.98
N ASN A 577 -47.28 31.89 5.61
CA ASN A 577 -48.04 31.35 4.49
C ASN A 577 -48.31 29.84 4.65
N LYS A 578 -49.56 29.44 4.46
CA LYS A 578 -50.21 28.23 5.02
C LYS A 578 -50.32 27.02 4.08
N ASP A 579 -49.70 27.02 2.90
CA ASP A 579 -49.95 25.99 1.88
C ASP A 579 -48.75 25.08 1.57
N ALA A 580 -48.23 24.40 2.60
CA ALA A 580 -47.20 23.36 2.44
C ALA A 580 -47.72 21.98 2.88
N LEU A 581 -48.85 21.53 2.32
CA LEU A 581 -49.33 20.15 2.47
C LEU A 581 -49.55 19.39 1.16
N ASN A 582 -49.18 19.94 0.00
CA ASN A 582 -49.44 19.29 -1.29
C ASN A 582 -48.27 19.35 -2.28
N LYS A 583 -47.20 18.60 -2.02
CA LYS A 583 -46.12 18.38 -3.02
C LYS A 583 -45.44 17.01 -2.94
N LYS A 584 -46.19 15.96 -2.57
CA LYS A 584 -45.72 14.56 -2.71
C LYS A 584 -45.93 13.99 -4.12
N GLU A 585 -46.71 14.66 -4.98
CA GLU A 585 -47.05 14.18 -6.33
C GLU A 585 -46.18 14.74 -7.49
N LYS A 586 -45.30 15.72 -7.24
CA LYS A 586 -44.45 16.30 -8.30
C LYS A 586 -43.07 15.63 -8.45
N VAL A 587 -42.68 14.74 -7.53
CA VAL A 587 -41.36 14.08 -7.57
C VAL A 587 -41.37 12.86 -8.52
N GLU A 588 -42.52 12.21 -8.70
CA GLU A 588 -42.60 11.00 -9.56
C GLU A 588 -42.61 11.30 -11.08
N ASN A 589 -42.95 12.52 -11.51
CA ASN A 589 -43.04 12.86 -12.93
C ASN A 589 -41.78 13.49 -13.55
N TRP A 590 -40.82 13.93 -12.72
CA TRP A 590 -39.52 14.43 -13.19
C TRP A 590 -38.67 13.29 -13.76
N ALA A 591 -38.58 12.16 -13.07
CA ALA A 591 -37.72 11.04 -13.46
C ALA A 591 -38.06 10.41 -14.83
N LYS A 592 -39.30 10.56 -15.33
CA LYS A 592 -39.71 10.09 -16.67
C LYS A 592 -39.34 11.04 -17.81
N HIS A 593 -39.11 12.33 -17.56
CA HIS A 593 -38.87 13.34 -18.61
C HIS A 593 -37.39 13.64 -18.88
N VAL A 594 -36.47 13.14 -18.06
CA VAL A 594 -35.02 13.40 -18.21
C VAL A 594 -34.33 12.35 -19.09
N LYS A 595 -34.87 11.14 -19.21
CA LYS A 595 -34.27 10.05 -19.99
C LYS A 595 -34.24 10.23 -21.52
N PRO A 596 -35.15 10.97 -22.20
CA PRO A 596 -35.10 11.04 -23.67
C PRO A 596 -34.30 12.22 -24.24
N ARG A 597 -33.97 13.25 -23.44
CA ARG A 597 -33.50 14.55 -23.98
C ARG A 597 -32.01 14.82 -23.83
N TYR A 598 -31.32 14.05 -23.00
CA TYR A 598 -29.87 14.06 -22.90
C TYR A 598 -29.37 12.64 -23.12
N LYS A 599 -28.53 12.44 -24.15
CA LYS A 599 -27.63 11.28 -24.21
C LYS A 599 -26.61 11.46 -23.08
N ILE A 600 -27.00 11.14 -21.85
CA ILE A 600 -26.10 11.18 -20.69
C ILE A 600 -25.34 9.86 -20.69
N THR A 601 -24.17 9.88 -21.32
CA THR A 601 -23.12 8.86 -21.23
C THR A 601 -22.21 9.14 -20.02
N SER A 602 -22.80 9.49 -18.88
CA SER A 602 -22.05 9.76 -17.65
C SER A 602 -22.83 9.27 -16.43
N THR A 603 -22.17 8.42 -15.66
CA THR A 603 -22.68 7.79 -14.45
C THR A 603 -22.83 8.86 -13.36
N PRO A 604 -24.02 9.12 -12.80
CA PRO A 604 -24.21 10.21 -11.83
C PRO A 604 -23.54 9.91 -10.48
N CYS A 605 -22.84 10.89 -9.87
CA CYS A 605 -22.12 10.70 -8.61
C CYS A 605 -23.02 10.26 -7.44
N ILE A 606 -22.60 9.24 -6.68
CA ILE A 606 -23.38 8.68 -5.56
C ILE A 606 -23.61 9.66 -4.40
N HIS A 607 -22.73 10.66 -4.23
CA HIS A 607 -22.89 11.70 -3.21
C HIS A 607 -23.90 12.78 -3.62
N PHE A 608 -24.06 13.03 -4.92
CA PHE A 608 -25.14 13.86 -5.43
C PHE A 608 -26.48 13.11 -5.33
N LEU A 609 -26.50 11.83 -5.72
CA LEU A 609 -27.70 10.98 -5.64
C LEU A 609 -28.18 10.75 -4.20
N SER A 610 -27.28 10.77 -3.22
CA SER A 610 -27.60 10.68 -1.79
C SER A 610 -27.87 12.03 -1.11
N GLY A 611 -27.78 13.14 -1.86
CA GLY A 611 -28.06 14.49 -1.36
C GLY A 611 -26.96 15.11 -0.49
N ARG A 612 -25.77 14.52 -0.45
CA ARG A 612 -24.60 15.02 0.31
C ARG A 612 -23.87 16.18 -0.37
N ILE A 613 -24.06 16.36 -1.68
CA ILE A 613 -23.59 17.52 -2.44
C ILE A 613 -24.73 18.05 -3.32
N ALA A 614 -24.79 19.37 -3.50
CA ALA A 614 -25.95 20.05 -4.08
C ALA A 614 -25.97 20.08 -5.63
N SER A 615 -24.84 19.81 -6.29
CA SER A 615 -24.70 19.89 -7.75
C SER A 615 -24.39 18.52 -8.39
N PRO A 616 -25.00 18.17 -9.53
CA PRO A 616 -24.73 16.92 -10.25
C PRO A 616 -23.33 16.95 -10.87
N GLU A 617 -22.37 16.39 -10.16
CA GLU A 617 -21.05 16.05 -10.70
C GLU A 617 -21.10 14.67 -11.40
N GLU A 618 -20.43 14.56 -12.55
CA GLU A 618 -20.27 13.28 -13.26
C GLU A 618 -19.28 12.37 -12.52
N CYS A 619 -19.64 11.11 -12.28
CA CYS A 619 -18.76 10.16 -11.59
C CYS A 619 -17.67 9.65 -12.53
N SER A 620 -16.50 10.28 -12.49
CA SER A 620 -15.33 9.90 -13.28
C SER A 620 -14.67 8.59 -12.85
N GLY A 621 -15.08 8.02 -11.71
CA GLY A 621 -14.49 6.83 -11.11
C GLY A 621 -15.43 5.62 -11.01
N ASP A 622 -16.55 5.60 -11.75
CA ASP A 622 -17.51 4.48 -11.78
C ASP A 622 -17.85 3.90 -10.39
N TYR A 623 -18.16 4.78 -9.44
CA TYR A 623 -18.50 4.43 -8.05
C TYR A 623 -17.39 3.73 -7.24
N MET A 624 -16.15 3.67 -7.73
CA MET A 624 -14.95 3.34 -6.96
C MET A 624 -14.59 4.49 -6.00
N CYS A 625 -15.51 4.75 -5.08
CA CYS A 625 -15.50 5.98 -4.30
C CYS A 625 -14.26 6.07 -3.38
N HIS A 626 -13.73 4.95 -2.89
CA HIS A 626 -12.50 4.91 -2.09
C HIS A 626 -11.23 5.45 -2.79
N HIS A 627 -11.24 5.55 -4.12
CA HIS A 627 -10.20 6.19 -4.93
C HIS A 627 -10.62 7.54 -5.52
N CYS A 628 -11.90 7.90 -5.40
CA CYS A 628 -12.45 9.16 -5.88
C CYS A 628 -12.11 10.29 -4.91
N ALA A 629 -11.51 11.37 -5.43
CA ALA A 629 -11.14 12.54 -4.64
C ALA A 629 -12.34 13.14 -3.87
N VAL A 630 -13.54 13.12 -4.45
CA VAL A 630 -14.77 13.64 -3.82
C VAL A 630 -15.22 12.79 -2.63
N HIS A 631 -15.10 11.46 -2.70
CA HIS A 631 -15.45 10.59 -1.58
C HIS A 631 -14.35 10.50 -0.52
N LYS A 632 -13.08 10.66 -0.90
CA LYS A 632 -12.02 10.93 0.09
C LYS A 632 -12.28 12.24 0.82
N LEU A 633 -12.59 13.33 0.11
CA LEU A 633 -12.99 14.61 0.72
C LEU A 633 -14.19 14.50 1.67
N LEU A 634 -15.26 13.79 1.27
CA LEU A 634 -16.49 13.65 2.09
C LEU A 634 -16.40 12.62 3.23
N ASN A 635 -15.44 11.68 3.18
CA ASN A 635 -15.19 10.71 4.26
C ASN A 635 -13.98 11.05 5.13
N GLU A 636 -13.09 11.93 4.68
CA GLU A 636 -12.02 12.54 5.49
C GLU A 636 -12.56 13.68 6.37
N GLU A 637 -13.88 13.95 6.34
CA GLU A 637 -14.57 14.90 7.21
C GLU A 637 -14.89 14.37 8.62
N SER A 638 -14.38 13.21 9.03
CA SER A 638 -14.47 12.79 10.44
C SER A 638 -13.22 13.20 11.21
N ARG A 639 -13.26 14.45 11.71
CA ARG A 639 -12.39 15.06 12.74
C ARG A 639 -10.88 15.08 12.43
N LEU A 640 -10.39 16.29 12.16
CA LEU A 640 -9.02 16.71 12.45
C LEU A 640 -8.72 16.46 13.94
N GLU A 641 -8.26 15.27 14.28
CA GLU A 641 -7.49 15.05 15.51
C GLU A 641 -6.03 15.27 15.18
N ILE A 642 -5.43 16.22 15.91
CA ILE A 642 -4.04 16.59 15.72
C ILE A 642 -3.20 15.48 16.30
N THR A 643 -2.58 14.71 15.43
CA THR A 643 -1.63 13.67 15.81
C THR A 643 -0.34 14.36 16.28
N ASP A 644 -0.16 14.35 17.60
CA ASP A 644 1.03 14.71 18.41
C ASP A 644 1.39 16.21 18.54
N LYS A 645 1.67 16.65 19.78
CA LYS A 645 2.30 17.94 20.06
C LYS A 645 3.75 17.91 19.59
N PRO A 646 4.19 18.84 18.73
CA PRO A 646 5.57 18.84 18.24
C PRO A 646 6.56 19.14 19.37
N GLU A 647 7.75 18.55 19.31
CA GLU A 647 8.82 18.80 20.29
C GLU A 647 9.47 20.17 20.00
N TYR A 648 9.48 21.04 21.01
CA TYR A 648 10.00 22.41 20.90
C TYR A 648 11.47 22.50 21.29
N LYS A 649 12.24 23.30 20.55
CA LYS A 649 13.55 23.78 20.96
C LYS A 649 13.49 25.29 21.20
N ASN A 650 14.07 25.73 22.32
CA ASN A 650 14.18 27.15 22.62
C ASN A 650 15.46 27.71 21.98
N VAL A 651 15.31 28.71 21.12
CA VAL A 651 16.42 29.40 20.44
C VAL A 651 16.27 30.88 20.72
N SER A 652 17.22 31.45 21.46
CA SER A 652 17.22 32.89 21.81
C SER A 652 15.92 33.39 22.46
N GLY A 653 15.20 32.54 23.19
CA GLY A 653 13.94 32.88 23.86
C GLY A 653 12.67 32.54 23.06
N TYR A 654 12.82 31.98 21.85
CA TYR A 654 11.71 31.65 20.96
C TYR A 654 11.57 30.14 20.76
N LYS A 655 10.33 29.64 20.73
CA LYS A 655 10.01 28.24 20.44
C LYS A 655 10.17 27.99 18.94
N MET A 656 10.92 26.95 18.58
CA MET A 656 11.07 26.48 17.20
C MET A 656 10.99 24.96 17.12
N ILE A 657 10.60 24.46 15.95
CA ILE A 657 10.59 23.03 15.60
C ILE A 657 11.61 22.77 14.50
N GLU A 658 12.54 21.82 14.73
CA GLU A 658 13.63 21.51 13.80
C GLU A 658 13.15 20.92 12.47
N ASP A 659 12.05 20.15 12.53
CA ASP A 659 11.49 19.42 11.39
C ASP A 659 10.55 20.26 10.52
N TYR A 660 10.45 21.57 10.78
CA TYR A 660 9.64 22.51 9.99
C TYR A 660 10.53 23.36 9.09
N TYR A 661 9.98 23.81 7.96
CA TYR A 661 10.65 24.77 7.08
C TYR A 661 10.21 26.18 7.44
N TYR A 662 11.14 27.14 7.43
CA TYR A 662 10.85 28.54 7.76
C TYR A 662 11.16 29.45 6.59
N TYR A 663 10.24 30.37 6.33
CA TYR A 663 10.40 31.45 5.37
C TYR A 663 10.92 32.70 6.08
N PHE A 664 11.75 33.49 5.40
CA PHE A 664 12.33 34.71 5.98
C PHE A 664 11.28 35.74 6.42
N GLY A 665 10.06 35.69 5.87
CA GLY A 665 8.89 36.45 6.34
C GLY A 665 8.14 35.80 7.52
N HIS A 666 8.82 34.97 8.31
CA HIS A 666 8.34 34.36 9.56
C HIS A 666 7.09 33.47 9.44
N SER A 667 6.88 32.87 8.27
CA SER A 667 5.90 31.80 8.07
C SER A 667 6.59 30.45 8.07
N TRP A 668 6.01 29.47 8.78
CA TRP A 668 6.50 28.09 8.77
C TRP A 668 5.68 27.22 7.81
N VAL A 669 6.32 26.14 7.33
CA VAL A 669 5.73 25.14 6.46
C VAL A 669 5.97 23.76 7.06
N ASN A 670 4.88 23.04 7.34
CA ASN A 670 4.93 21.64 7.74
C ASN A 670 4.39 20.76 6.60
N ILE A 671 5.17 19.77 6.18
CA ILE A 671 4.79 18.89 5.07
C ILE A 671 3.81 17.83 5.58
N GLU A 672 2.62 17.82 4.99
CA GLU A 672 1.59 16.82 5.23
C GLU A 672 1.60 15.73 4.15
N LYS A 673 0.74 14.72 4.33
CA LYS A 673 0.58 13.65 3.33
C LYS A 673 0.03 14.23 2.01
N PHE A 674 0.39 13.59 0.90
CA PHE A 674 -0.17 13.85 -0.44
C PHE A 674 0.08 15.26 -1.02
N ARG A 675 1.29 15.83 -0.84
CA ARG A 675 1.74 17.14 -1.41
C ARG A 675 1.06 18.36 -0.78
N ARG A 676 0.30 18.16 0.30
CA ARG A 676 -0.26 19.25 1.09
C ARG A 676 0.77 19.75 2.08
N VAL A 677 0.70 21.04 2.39
CA VAL A 677 1.56 21.69 3.37
C VAL A 677 0.71 22.58 4.26
N ARG A 678 0.92 22.50 5.57
CA ARG A 678 0.35 23.46 6.53
C ARG A 678 1.25 24.67 6.63
N ILE A 679 0.62 25.84 6.72
CA ILE A 679 1.30 27.12 6.89
C ILE A 679 0.78 27.80 8.15
N GLY A 680 1.68 28.33 8.95
CA GLY A 680 1.38 29.19 10.09
C GLY A 680 2.46 30.24 10.28
N ILE A 681 2.40 30.98 11.40
CA ILE A 681 3.43 31.95 11.78
C ILE A 681 4.24 31.44 12.96
N ASP A 682 5.51 31.83 13.01
CA ASP A 682 6.40 31.40 14.08
C ASP A 682 6.17 32.15 15.41
N ASP A 683 6.72 31.57 16.48
CA ASP A 683 6.66 32.13 17.84
C ASP A 683 7.24 33.55 17.91
N PHE A 684 8.24 33.85 17.07
CA PHE A 684 8.91 35.15 17.04
C PHE A 684 7.96 36.28 16.63
N ILE A 685 7.27 36.18 15.49
CA ILE A 685 6.33 37.24 15.10
C ILE A 685 5.05 37.24 15.93
N SER A 686 4.67 36.09 16.50
CA SER A 686 3.55 36.03 17.45
C SER A 686 3.80 36.87 18.71
N LYS A 687 5.04 36.90 19.24
CA LYS A 687 5.44 37.72 20.39
C LYS A 687 5.71 39.18 20.02
N ILE A 688 6.20 39.43 18.79
CA ILE A 688 6.35 40.81 18.30
C ILE A 688 4.99 41.49 18.21
N LEU A 689 4.01 40.80 17.63
CA LEU A 689 2.67 41.34 17.46
C LEU A 689 1.85 41.26 18.73
N GLY A 690 2.12 40.33 19.64
CA GLY A 690 1.23 40.03 20.77
C GLY A 690 -0.10 39.41 20.32
N PRO A 691 -1.10 39.29 21.21
CA PRO A 691 -2.41 38.76 20.86
C PRO A 691 -3.10 39.65 19.81
N VAL A 692 -3.57 39.02 18.74
CA VAL A 692 -4.20 39.70 17.58
C VAL A 692 -5.72 39.69 17.69
N ASP A 693 -6.38 40.71 17.15
CA ASP A 693 -7.83 40.89 17.27
C ASP A 693 -8.59 40.14 16.16
N GLU A 694 -8.02 40.08 14.96
CA GLU A 694 -8.66 39.49 13.79
C GLU A 694 -7.61 38.90 12.83
N ILE A 695 -7.97 37.79 12.17
CA ILE A 695 -7.13 37.13 11.18
C ILE A 695 -7.92 36.91 9.89
N ASN A 696 -7.44 37.53 8.82
CA ASN A 696 -7.98 37.39 7.47
C ASN A 696 -7.23 36.29 6.72
N LEU A 697 -7.88 35.14 6.59
CA LEU A 697 -7.36 33.96 5.88
C LEU A 697 -7.82 33.92 4.41
N PRO A 698 -7.06 33.29 3.51
CA PRO A 698 -7.39 33.24 2.09
C PRO A 698 -8.55 32.26 1.85
N PRO A 699 -9.46 32.51 0.89
CA PRO A 699 -10.53 31.55 0.58
C PRO A 699 -9.98 30.20 0.09
N VAL A 700 -10.66 29.10 0.44
CA VAL A 700 -10.36 27.78 -0.13
C VAL A 700 -10.59 27.81 -1.64
N GLY A 701 -9.67 27.22 -2.40
CA GLY A 701 -9.61 27.25 -3.86
C GLY A 701 -8.76 28.40 -4.43
N THR A 702 -8.29 29.32 -3.60
CA THR A 702 -7.40 30.42 -4.06
C THR A 702 -6.06 29.84 -4.53
N VAL A 703 -5.66 30.16 -5.76
CA VAL A 703 -4.32 29.88 -6.25
C VAL A 703 -3.39 30.97 -5.75
N MET A 704 -2.42 30.61 -4.92
CA MET A 704 -1.44 31.52 -4.35
C MET A 704 -0.06 31.27 -4.94
N LYS A 705 0.69 32.35 -5.16
CA LYS A 705 2.11 32.28 -5.53
C LYS A 705 2.98 32.61 -4.33
N ARG A 706 4.18 32.04 -4.30
CA ARG A 706 5.21 32.40 -3.33
C ARG A 706 5.39 33.93 -3.30
N THR A 707 5.54 34.49 -2.10
CA THR A 707 5.67 35.94 -1.82
C THR A 707 4.40 36.79 -1.94
N GLU A 708 3.28 36.25 -2.47
CA GLU A 708 1.98 36.94 -2.41
C GLU A 708 1.45 36.96 -0.98
N ILE A 709 0.57 37.91 -0.64
CA ILE A 709 -0.01 37.98 0.70
C ILE A 709 -0.97 36.80 0.91
N GLY A 710 -0.58 35.90 1.82
CA GLY A 710 -1.35 34.72 2.16
C GLY A 710 -2.39 34.97 3.24
N CYS A 711 -2.07 35.81 4.24
CA CYS A 711 -3.02 36.22 5.27
C CYS A 711 -2.69 37.61 5.80
N ILE A 712 -3.63 38.20 6.56
CA ILE A 712 -3.44 39.50 7.23
C ILE A 712 -3.86 39.36 8.68
N LEU A 713 -2.95 39.66 9.60
CA LEU A 713 -3.23 39.74 11.04
C LEU A 713 -3.57 41.19 11.39
N THR A 714 -4.59 41.43 12.21
CA THR A 714 -5.00 42.77 12.63
C THR A 714 -4.87 42.91 14.13
N ARG A 715 -4.25 44.01 14.59
CA ARG A 715 -4.19 44.38 16.01
C ARG A 715 -4.33 45.88 16.19
N ASN A 716 -5.24 46.34 17.07
CA ASN A 716 -5.54 47.75 17.32
C ASN A 716 -5.73 48.56 16.00
N ASP A 717 -6.56 48.03 15.09
CA ASP A 717 -6.81 48.54 13.73
C ASP A 717 -5.59 48.57 12.77
N LYS A 718 -4.44 48.03 13.19
CA LYS A 718 -3.23 47.95 12.38
C LYS A 718 -3.11 46.58 11.74
N LYS A 719 -2.88 46.57 10.43
CA LYS A 719 -2.77 45.34 9.63
C LYS A 719 -1.31 44.92 9.47
N ALA A 720 -1.04 43.63 9.64
CA ALA A 720 0.23 42.95 9.41
C ALA A 720 0.03 41.89 8.31
N PRO A 721 0.27 42.23 7.03
CA PRO A 721 0.20 41.27 5.94
C PRO A 721 1.39 40.30 6.00
N ILE A 722 1.10 39.01 5.79
CA ILE A 722 2.06 37.90 5.82
C ILE A 722 2.16 37.28 4.43
N GLN A 723 3.38 37.09 3.96
CA GLN A 723 3.64 36.48 2.65
C GLN A 723 3.47 34.95 2.70
N SER A 724 2.97 34.38 1.62
CA SER A 724 2.92 32.94 1.45
C SER A 724 4.33 32.39 1.19
N PRO A 725 4.78 31.37 1.94
CA PRO A 725 6.13 30.83 1.84
C PRO A 725 6.38 30.04 0.55
N MET A 726 5.31 29.60 -0.13
CA MET A 726 5.38 28.81 -1.37
C MET A 726 4.11 28.92 -2.22
N SER A 727 4.20 28.50 -3.48
CA SER A 727 3.07 28.49 -4.42
C SER A 727 2.21 27.22 -4.28
N GLY A 728 0.89 27.37 -4.40
CA GLY A 728 -0.07 26.27 -4.35
C GLY A 728 -1.53 26.73 -4.34
N THR A 729 -2.45 25.78 -4.30
CA THR A 729 -3.90 26.08 -4.18
C THR A 729 -4.33 25.87 -2.73
N VAL A 730 -5.00 26.87 -2.13
CA VAL A 730 -5.52 26.76 -0.76
C VAL A 730 -6.56 25.65 -0.70
N CYS A 731 -6.27 24.59 0.05
CA CYS A 731 -7.14 23.43 0.17
C CYS A 731 -7.90 23.40 1.50
N ALA A 732 -7.41 24.08 2.53
CA ALA A 732 -8.08 24.24 3.81
C ALA A 732 -7.64 25.53 4.54
N VAL A 733 -8.48 26.01 5.45
CA VAL A 733 -8.19 27.14 6.36
C VAL A 733 -8.56 26.74 7.78
N ASN A 734 -7.86 27.29 8.76
CA ASN A 734 -8.15 27.01 10.17
C ASN A 734 -9.27 27.92 10.69
N ASP A 735 -10.50 27.41 10.70
CA ASP A 735 -11.65 28.15 11.22
C ASP A 735 -11.61 28.33 12.76
N LYS A 736 -10.80 27.55 13.49
CA LYS A 736 -10.61 27.77 14.94
C LYS A 736 -9.91 29.11 15.18
N VAL A 737 -8.86 29.40 14.41
CA VAL A 737 -8.09 30.64 14.51
C VAL A 737 -8.89 31.87 14.08
N LYS A 738 -9.83 31.75 13.12
CA LYS A 738 -10.76 32.84 12.81
C LYS A 738 -11.70 33.19 13.97
N LYS A 739 -12.10 32.18 14.75
CA LYS A 739 -13.02 32.34 15.89
C LYS A 739 -12.29 32.72 17.17
N ASN A 740 -11.07 32.21 17.33
CA ASN A 740 -10.17 32.51 18.44
C ASN A 740 -8.77 32.86 17.92
N PRO A 741 -8.54 34.13 17.54
CA PRO A 741 -7.25 34.59 17.01
C PRO A 741 -6.06 34.42 17.96
N GLU A 742 -6.31 34.35 19.28
CA GLU A 742 -5.28 34.14 20.31
C GLU A 742 -4.54 32.80 20.15
N LEU A 743 -5.14 31.80 19.49
CA LEU A 743 -4.50 30.51 19.22
C LEU A 743 -3.18 30.62 18.44
N VAL A 744 -3.03 31.66 17.62
CA VAL A 744 -1.79 31.90 16.87
C VAL A 744 -0.67 32.40 17.77
N HIS A 745 -1.02 32.97 18.93
CA HIS A 745 -0.07 33.39 19.95
C HIS A 745 0.20 32.26 20.97
N ASP A 746 -0.85 31.58 21.43
CA ASP A 746 -0.74 30.56 22.49
C ASP A 746 -0.09 29.26 22.00
N ASP A 747 -0.40 28.84 20.76
CA ASP A 747 0.06 27.57 20.19
C ASP A 747 0.36 27.68 18.68
N PRO A 748 1.35 28.52 18.28
CA PRO A 748 1.60 28.91 16.89
C PRO A 748 1.87 27.75 15.93
N TYR A 749 2.33 26.60 16.45
CA TYR A 749 2.78 25.46 15.63
C TYR A 749 1.82 24.28 15.59
N HIS A 750 0.82 24.24 16.48
CA HIS A 750 -0.11 23.11 16.57
C HIS A 750 -1.55 23.59 16.36
N GLU A 751 -2.26 24.15 17.34
CA GLU A 751 -3.63 24.66 17.13
C GLU A 751 -3.68 25.97 16.31
N GLY A 752 -2.59 26.74 16.27
CA GLY A 752 -2.46 28.06 15.66
C GLY A 752 -2.07 28.10 14.17
N TRP A 753 -2.10 26.96 13.45
CA TRP A 753 -1.85 26.96 12.00
C TRP A 753 -2.91 27.79 11.25
N LEU A 754 -2.57 28.37 10.10
CA LEU A 754 -3.43 29.34 9.41
C LEU A 754 -4.19 28.71 8.25
N TYR A 755 -3.49 28.18 7.25
CA TYR A 755 -4.08 27.60 6.05
C TYR A 755 -3.20 26.49 5.47
N MET A 756 -3.76 25.70 4.56
CA MET A 756 -3.08 24.58 3.91
C MET A 756 -3.05 24.78 2.40
N LEU A 757 -1.89 24.52 1.78
CA LEU A 757 -1.72 24.56 0.33
C LEU A 757 -1.55 23.15 -0.24
N ASP A 758 -2.13 22.90 -1.41
CA ASP A 758 -1.76 21.79 -2.29
C ASP A 758 -0.77 22.31 -3.33
N SER A 759 0.46 21.80 -3.31
CA SER A 759 1.54 22.26 -4.20
C SER A 759 1.88 21.22 -5.26
N GLU A 760 1.76 21.62 -6.52
CA GLU A 760 2.08 20.76 -7.65
C GLU A 760 3.59 20.47 -7.77
N ASN A 761 4.47 21.29 -7.22
CA ASN A 761 5.92 21.07 -7.32
C ASN A 761 6.60 21.31 -5.97
N LEU A 762 6.28 20.46 -4.99
CA LEU A 762 6.73 20.60 -3.61
C LEU A 762 8.27 20.75 -3.47
N LYS A 763 9.06 19.95 -4.19
CA LYS A 763 10.52 19.95 -4.01
C LYS A 763 11.18 21.29 -4.41
N PRO A 764 10.95 21.85 -5.62
CA PRO A 764 11.44 23.19 -5.96
C PRO A 764 10.93 24.31 -5.06
N GLU A 765 9.69 24.22 -4.57
CA GLU A 765 9.10 25.27 -3.73
C GLU A 765 9.71 25.34 -2.32
N LEU A 766 10.23 24.21 -1.81
CA LEU A 766 10.96 24.16 -0.54
C LEU A 766 12.41 24.68 -0.66
N GLU A 767 12.95 24.80 -1.87
CA GLU A 767 14.30 25.34 -2.09
C GLU A 767 14.35 26.83 -1.68
N GLY A 768 15.32 27.17 -0.83
CA GLY A 768 15.49 28.51 -0.27
C GLY A 768 14.66 28.83 0.97
N LEU A 769 13.99 27.82 1.58
CA LEU A 769 13.48 27.91 2.95
C LEU A 769 14.53 27.40 3.94
N TYR A 770 14.55 27.95 5.16
CA TYR A 770 15.44 27.51 6.23
C TYR A 770 14.94 26.20 6.84
N PHE A 771 15.81 25.21 7.01
CA PHE A 771 15.46 23.89 7.56
C PHE A 771 16.58 23.33 8.44
N GLY A 772 16.24 22.54 9.45
CA GLY A 772 17.20 21.95 10.37
C GLY A 772 18.00 23.02 11.13
N ARG A 773 19.29 22.77 11.41
CA ARG A 773 20.13 23.70 12.20
C ARG A 773 20.26 25.13 11.62
N GLU A 774 20.01 25.30 10.32
CA GLU A 774 20.08 26.63 9.68
C GLU A 774 18.97 27.56 10.18
N CYS A 775 17.79 27.03 10.53
CA CYS A 775 16.69 27.86 11.03
C CYS A 775 17.01 28.48 12.39
N PHE A 776 17.77 27.78 13.24
CA PHE A 776 18.20 28.31 14.55
C PHE A 776 19.18 29.46 14.41
N GLN A 777 20.12 29.39 13.47
CA GLN A 777 21.07 30.48 13.20
C GLN A 777 20.36 31.72 12.64
N TRP A 778 19.37 31.51 11.76
CA TRP A 778 18.54 32.58 11.26
C TRP A 778 17.71 33.24 12.39
N MET A 779 17.06 32.44 13.24
CA MET A 779 16.28 32.95 14.36
C MET A 779 17.12 33.73 15.37
N GLU A 780 18.33 33.25 15.69
CA GLU A 780 19.26 33.97 16.56
C GLU A 780 19.62 35.35 15.99
N LYS A 781 19.79 35.44 14.67
CA LYS A 781 20.05 36.71 13.97
C LYS A 781 18.85 37.66 14.01
N GLU A 782 17.62 37.15 13.82
CA GLU A 782 16.39 37.94 13.95
C GLU A 782 16.18 38.46 15.37
N GLY A 783 16.45 37.62 16.38
CA GLY A 783 16.49 38.04 17.79
C GLY A 783 17.49 39.17 18.05
N GLN A 784 18.71 39.05 17.53
CA GLN A 784 19.72 40.12 17.62
C GLN A 784 19.28 41.42 16.93
N ASN A 785 18.60 41.34 15.78
CA ASN A 785 18.05 42.50 15.09
C ASN A 785 16.98 43.21 15.93
N LEU A 786 16.12 42.44 16.61
CA LEU A 786 15.10 42.98 17.51
C LEU A 786 15.73 43.69 18.71
N TYR A 787 16.75 43.11 19.35
CA TYR A 787 17.45 43.76 20.48
C TYR A 787 18.09 45.10 20.07
N LYS A 788 18.68 45.16 18.88
CA LYS A 788 19.23 46.42 18.34
C LYS A 788 18.15 47.49 18.15
N LEU A 789 16.94 47.10 17.74
CA LEU A 789 15.79 48.01 17.63
C LEU A 789 15.27 48.50 19.00
N MET A 790 15.35 47.67 20.04
CA MET A 790 14.92 48.01 21.40
C MET A 790 15.95 48.90 22.15
N GLY A 791 17.19 48.91 21.68
CA GLY A 791 18.26 49.81 22.13
C GLY A 791 19.27 49.18 23.11
N PRO A 792 20.37 49.90 23.44
CA PRO A 792 21.57 49.33 24.07
C PRO A 792 21.35 48.70 25.46
N ARG A 793 20.32 49.19 26.18
CA ARG A 793 19.98 48.68 27.53
C ARG A 793 19.42 47.26 27.49
N TYR A 794 18.74 46.87 26.40
CA TYR A 794 18.15 45.53 26.25
C TYR A 794 19.12 44.53 25.62
N GLU A 795 20.04 45.01 24.78
CA GLU A 795 21.18 44.22 24.27
C GLU A 795 22.09 43.70 25.40
N GLN A 796 22.17 44.43 26.53
CA GLN A 796 22.89 43.98 27.74
C GLN A 796 22.08 43.01 28.62
N LEU A 797 20.74 43.06 28.58
CA LEU A 797 19.86 42.19 29.39
C LEU A 797 19.72 40.79 28.78
N SER A 798 19.77 40.64 27.46
CA SER A 798 19.73 39.34 26.78
C SER A 798 20.91 38.43 27.17
N ALA A 799 22.08 39.00 27.48
CA ALA A 799 23.25 38.27 27.98
C ALA A 799 23.06 37.65 29.38
N THR A 800 22.05 38.10 30.13
CA THR A 800 21.76 37.61 31.50
C THR A 800 20.65 36.56 31.57
N GLY A 801 20.10 36.14 30.42
CA GLY A 801 19.11 35.06 30.34
C GLY A 801 17.69 35.43 30.78
N GLY A 802 17.33 36.72 30.76
CA GLY A 802 15.96 37.17 31.05
C GLY A 802 14.96 36.75 29.96
N GLU A 803 13.75 36.38 30.37
CA GLU A 803 12.65 36.05 29.45
C GLU A 803 12.16 37.30 28.71
N LEU A 804 11.95 37.16 27.40
CA LEU A 804 11.32 38.20 26.57
C LEU A 804 9.83 38.30 26.90
N VAL A 805 9.29 39.53 26.90
CA VAL A 805 7.85 39.75 27.03
C VAL A 805 7.13 39.21 25.79
N ASP A 806 5.96 38.61 26.00
CA ASP A 806 5.15 37.99 24.95
C ASP A 806 4.36 39.03 24.11
N ASP A 807 4.52 40.32 24.39
CA ASP A 807 3.91 41.42 23.63
C ASP A 807 4.86 42.61 23.48
N ILE A 808 5.70 42.58 22.44
CA ILE A 808 6.67 43.66 22.18
C ILE A 808 5.97 44.94 21.71
N PHE A 809 4.95 44.84 20.86
CA PHE A 809 4.25 46.03 20.35
C PHE A 809 3.49 46.80 21.45
N GLY A 810 2.89 46.09 22.41
CA GLY A 810 2.19 46.69 23.55
C GLY A 810 3.13 47.31 24.58
N GLU A 811 4.22 46.62 24.92
CA GLU A 811 5.16 47.06 25.97
C GLU A 811 6.15 48.13 25.46
N PHE A 812 6.41 48.20 24.14
CA PHE A 812 7.36 49.13 23.53
C PHE A 812 6.70 50.06 22.50
N PRO A 813 5.78 50.95 22.90
CA PRO A 813 5.05 51.83 21.99
C PRO A 813 5.94 52.82 21.20
N LYS A 814 7.20 52.99 21.62
CA LYS A 814 8.21 53.79 20.89
C LYS A 814 8.64 53.14 19.57
N ILE A 815 8.50 51.82 19.44
CA ILE A 815 8.77 51.11 18.19
C ILE A 815 7.52 51.18 17.32
N SER A 816 7.60 51.89 16.20
CA SER A 816 6.44 52.05 15.32
C SER A 816 6.06 50.72 14.63
N TRP A 817 4.75 50.47 14.48
CA TRP A 817 4.22 49.30 13.75
C TRP A 817 4.83 49.11 12.36
N ASN A 818 4.95 50.21 11.60
CA ASN A 818 5.54 50.18 10.26
C ASN A 818 7.02 49.78 10.27
N LEU A 819 7.76 50.11 11.33
CA LEU A 819 9.15 49.70 11.48
C LEU A 819 9.26 48.20 11.75
N LEU A 820 8.36 47.63 12.56
CA LEU A 820 8.28 46.19 12.80
C LEU A 820 7.95 45.44 11.50
N LEU A 821 6.92 45.88 10.77
CA LEU A 821 6.55 45.26 9.49
C LEU A 821 7.66 45.35 8.45
N ARG A 822 8.33 46.51 8.34
CA ARG A 822 9.43 46.67 7.39
C ARG A 822 10.63 45.80 7.73
N THR A 823 10.93 45.63 9.01
CA THR A 823 12.13 44.92 9.45
C THR A 823 11.95 43.41 9.37
N PHE A 824 10.82 42.88 9.85
CA PHE A 824 10.62 41.43 10.03
C PHE A 824 9.62 40.82 9.05
N PHE A 825 8.58 41.55 8.65
CA PHE A 825 7.50 40.98 7.81
C PHE A 825 7.81 41.14 6.32
N HIS A 826 8.67 42.09 5.96
CA HIS A 826 9.09 42.39 4.58
C HIS A 826 7.94 42.73 3.61
N THR A 827 6.78 43.15 4.13
CA THR A 827 5.54 43.39 3.37
C THR A 827 5.18 44.86 3.14
N THR A 828 6.02 45.81 3.53
CA THR A 828 5.80 47.25 3.26
C THR A 828 6.51 47.67 1.98
N GLU A 829 5.82 48.45 1.13
CA GLU A 829 6.36 48.98 -0.13
C GLU A 829 7.72 49.66 0.10
N LYS A 830 8.69 49.37 -0.79
CA LYS A 830 9.83 50.25 -0.99
C LYS A 830 9.27 51.61 -1.38
N ARG A 831 9.34 52.58 -0.47
CA ARG A 831 9.23 54.00 -0.81
C ARG A 831 10.23 54.38 -1.88
#